data_AF-A0A518B7G1-F1
#
_entry.id   AF-A0A518B7G1-F1
#
_cell.length_a   1.000
_cell.length_b   1.000
_cell.length_c   1.000
_cell.angle_alpha   90.00
_cell.angle_beta   90.00
_cell.angle_gamma   90.00
#
_symmetry.space_group_name_H-M   'P 1'
#
loop_
_entity.id
_entity.type
_entity.pdbx_description
1 polymer ?
#
loop_
_entity_poly.entity_id
_entity_poly.type
_entity_poly.pdbx_seq_one_letter_code
_entity_poly.pdbx_strand_id
1 'polypeptide(L)'
;MSPLVLSAWLLTIPQMTTAESSWLEMPRVWAVVVAIEEYEDQRIPGRRFARRDGAELYDVITSPSIVGASPDHAWLLTDRPDAKRGALLATASNLRGVLRTISRQSGPHDILLLSFKVSGIPSGSEFRWLLHGTDFSRLSETTIRSSELKDLIEHVRCHDVLTLADVCFAMPARVLERQAALADANWPGLFKGLLGPRRFVFSANEAHDPCPVSTDHREGLFAHTVIEGLSGKADTAGEEPDGWITAAELWDYLAKQLPVAAQETVGTDANAIPVLFGGEQPPYVRIARHTEVWPQRRKQLGDLLEAHQAGRIDAETYADGVRLLRMMPRFDEDRELRRDYERFLAGELKGKDLSDQRLALIRRRHYSPNDALQFATDVLEARNRIEDDYVRPDVANWALEVGIRGLLRSAGEEVPTSIEKRLAQRDQLSEDDWFDLLMQTRLYLGTRDDLPGRTALDLLLARMLESLDPFSRYLTREDLQELRRKNEGHFAGIGVLLGEDEKNHQLRVVTPVLGGPAFRAGLRAGDRIAAIDGRKVAEIPYEQALDLLEGRKGSTVTISVLQEGEAEPKSMTIERGPVQIESVVGLQRRPDHSWDYWLDKKDGIGYVRLTRFANDTPQQLRRVLSNLRRHGLRALVLDLRFNPGGLLESATEVADLFLDDGLIVDIRSRTGRSRSIEAHRFGTYRDLALVVMINRESASGSEIVSAALADHQRAKLVGERSFGKGSVQEFRDLERGGGLKLTTATFHRPNGANLHRFPEMGQEETWGVRPEPALELPLYREDVAQLEDMLEDQKIIRRKPNIVNHLENDSQLRRALRAARVSSR
;
A
#
# COMPACT_ATOMS: atom_id res chain seq x y z
N MET A 1 -57.51 7.59 -19.91
CA MET A 1 -56.89 6.27 -19.68
C MET A 1 -55.45 6.53 -19.31
N SER A 2 -55.16 6.59 -18.01
CA SER A 2 -53.90 7.09 -17.46
C SER A 2 -53.07 5.97 -16.80
N PRO A 3 -51.74 6.11 -16.78
CA PRO A 3 -50.81 5.12 -16.25
C PRO A 3 -50.71 5.28 -14.73
N LEU A 4 -51.43 4.45 -13.97
CA LEU A 4 -51.41 4.47 -12.49
C LEU A 4 -51.65 3.07 -11.89
N VAL A 5 -51.13 2.01 -12.52
CA VAL A 5 -51.31 0.62 -12.05
C VAL A 5 -50.00 -0.14 -11.78
N LEU A 6 -48.84 0.52 -11.80
CA LEU A 6 -47.53 -0.17 -11.63
C LEU A 6 -46.83 0.05 -10.28
N SER A 7 -47.50 0.58 -9.24
CA SER A 7 -46.84 0.93 -7.97
C SER A 7 -47.49 0.37 -6.69
N ALA A 8 -48.24 -0.74 -6.75
CA ALA A 8 -48.97 -1.26 -5.58
C ALA A 8 -48.62 -2.72 -5.16
N TRP A 9 -47.53 -3.30 -5.69
CA TRP A 9 -47.10 -4.66 -5.31
C TRP A 9 -45.80 -4.71 -4.48
N LEU A 10 -45.32 -3.57 -3.96
CA LEU A 10 -43.98 -3.46 -3.35
C LEU A 10 -43.92 -3.38 -1.81
N LEU A 11 -45.01 -3.56 -1.06
CA LEU A 11 -44.99 -3.19 0.38
C LEU A 11 -45.60 -4.16 1.41
N THR A 12 -45.73 -5.46 1.12
CA THR A 12 -46.04 -6.43 2.19
C THR A 12 -45.25 -7.72 2.04
N ILE A 13 -43.98 -7.69 2.43
CA ILE A 13 -43.23 -8.88 2.86
C ILE A 13 -43.42 -8.97 4.39
N PRO A 14 -43.71 -10.15 4.98
CA PRO A 14 -43.77 -10.30 6.43
C PRO A 14 -42.46 -9.84 7.07
N GLN A 15 -42.54 -9.05 8.14
CA GLN A 15 -41.36 -8.43 8.76
C GLN A 15 -40.36 -9.50 9.26
N MET A 16 -39.24 -9.64 8.53
CA MET A 16 -38.00 -10.27 9.00
C MET A 16 -37.46 -9.50 10.21
N THR A 17 -36.77 -10.16 11.14
CA THR A 17 -36.08 -9.44 12.21
C THR A 17 -34.95 -8.57 11.64
N THR A 18 -34.53 -7.51 12.37
CA THR A 18 -33.47 -6.58 11.93
C THR A 18 -32.11 -7.25 11.69
N ALA A 19 -31.83 -8.38 12.35
CA ALA A 19 -30.63 -9.18 12.10
C ALA A 19 -30.75 -9.97 10.78
N GLU A 20 -31.91 -10.54 10.49
CA GLU A 20 -32.17 -11.34 9.28
C GLU A 20 -32.28 -10.50 8.01
N SER A 21 -32.68 -9.23 8.11
CA SER A 21 -32.75 -8.30 6.96
C SER A 21 -31.40 -7.73 6.56
N SER A 22 -30.43 -7.64 7.48
CA SER A 22 -29.13 -6.99 7.25
C SER A 22 -28.30 -7.64 6.14
N TRP A 23 -28.51 -8.94 5.86
CA TRP A 23 -27.78 -9.69 4.86
C TRP A 23 -28.27 -9.46 3.42
N LEU A 24 -29.53 -9.02 3.24
CA LEU A 24 -30.09 -8.60 1.95
C LEU A 24 -29.61 -7.19 1.56
N GLU A 25 -29.08 -6.45 2.52
CA GLU A 25 -28.65 -5.08 2.33
C GLU A 25 -27.24 -5.03 1.76
N MET A 26 -27.08 -4.15 0.77
CA MET A 26 -25.76 -3.80 0.28
C MET A 26 -25.03 -3.01 1.36
N PRO A 27 -23.71 -3.24 1.57
CA PRO A 27 -22.90 -2.32 2.35
C PRO A 27 -23.13 -0.89 1.85
N ARG A 28 -23.14 0.07 2.77
CA ARG A 28 -23.33 1.47 2.38
C ARG A 28 -22.15 1.89 1.50
N VAL A 29 -22.47 2.34 0.29
CA VAL A 29 -21.48 2.78 -0.70
C VAL A 29 -21.34 4.29 -0.65
N TRP A 30 -20.10 4.75 -0.50
CA TRP A 30 -19.68 6.12 -0.77
C TRP A 30 -19.01 6.13 -2.15
N ALA A 31 -19.35 7.10 -3.00
CA ALA A 31 -18.82 7.15 -4.35
C ALA A 31 -18.32 8.55 -4.73
N VAL A 32 -17.17 8.60 -5.40
CA VAL A 32 -16.64 9.82 -6.01
C VAL A 32 -16.28 9.51 -7.45
N VAL A 33 -17.02 10.12 -8.39
CA VAL A 33 -16.77 9.98 -9.83
C VAL A 33 -16.21 11.31 -10.34
N VAL A 34 -14.93 11.33 -10.70
CA VAL A 34 -14.27 12.47 -11.32
C VAL A 34 -14.15 12.21 -12.81
N ALA A 35 -14.72 13.06 -13.64
CA ALA A 35 -14.82 12.85 -15.08
C ALA A 35 -14.67 14.16 -15.85
N ILE A 36 -13.53 14.32 -16.51
CA ILE A 36 -13.12 15.59 -17.13
C ILE A 36 -12.91 15.38 -18.62
N GLU A 37 -13.75 16.02 -19.43
CA GLU A 37 -13.60 16.03 -20.89
C GLU A 37 -12.79 17.25 -21.36
N GLU A 38 -13.01 18.43 -20.78
CA GLU A 38 -12.30 19.67 -21.09
C GLU A 38 -11.62 20.26 -19.84
N TYR A 39 -10.43 20.83 -20.02
CA TYR A 39 -9.69 21.52 -18.96
C TYR A 39 -9.74 23.03 -19.21
N GLU A 40 -9.71 23.84 -18.14
CA GLU A 40 -9.61 25.31 -18.29
C GLU A 40 -8.32 25.68 -19.05
N ASP A 41 -7.21 25.02 -18.70
CA ASP A 41 -5.94 25.17 -19.39
C ASP A 41 -5.89 24.34 -20.68
N GLN A 42 -5.94 25.04 -21.81
CA GLN A 42 -5.97 24.46 -23.16
C GLN A 42 -4.69 23.71 -23.55
N ARG A 43 -3.64 23.75 -22.71
CA ARG A 43 -2.44 22.92 -22.90
C ARG A 43 -2.67 21.46 -22.53
N ILE A 44 -3.69 21.15 -21.73
CA ILE A 44 -4.06 19.79 -21.35
C ILE A 44 -5.00 19.23 -22.43
N PRO A 45 -4.66 18.11 -23.09
CA PRO A 45 -5.55 17.51 -24.07
C PRO A 45 -6.89 17.10 -23.46
N GLY A 46 -7.98 17.42 -24.15
CA GLY A 46 -9.31 17.00 -23.76
C GLY A 46 -9.49 15.48 -23.89
N ARG A 47 -10.35 14.91 -23.06
CA ARG A 47 -10.64 13.47 -23.01
C ARG A 47 -12.02 13.17 -23.57
N ARG A 48 -12.07 12.71 -24.81
CA ARG A 48 -13.32 12.42 -25.51
C ARG A 48 -14.20 11.46 -24.70
N PHE A 49 -15.48 11.78 -24.58
CA PHE A 49 -16.51 11.02 -23.86
C PHE A 49 -16.33 10.88 -22.33
N ALA A 50 -15.20 11.28 -21.74
CA ALA A 50 -14.94 11.10 -20.31
C ALA A 50 -16.07 11.62 -19.41
N ARG A 51 -16.63 12.80 -19.73
CA ARG A 51 -17.75 13.41 -19.00
C ARG A 51 -19.04 12.58 -19.11
N ARG A 52 -19.34 12.07 -20.31
CA ARG A 52 -20.51 11.20 -20.58
C ARG A 52 -20.37 9.89 -19.81
N ASP A 53 -19.22 9.24 -19.96
CA ASP A 53 -18.90 7.97 -19.31
C ASP A 53 -18.98 8.08 -17.77
N GLY A 54 -18.47 9.19 -17.21
CA GLY A 54 -18.60 9.47 -15.79
C GLY A 54 -20.06 9.65 -15.34
N ALA A 55 -20.88 10.32 -16.15
CA ALA A 55 -22.28 10.52 -15.86
C ALA A 55 -23.10 9.23 -15.93
N GLU A 56 -22.81 8.34 -16.89
CA GLU A 56 -23.45 7.03 -17.01
C GLU A 56 -23.03 6.09 -15.86
N LEU A 57 -21.74 6.06 -15.51
CA LEU A 57 -21.27 5.31 -14.34
C LEU A 57 -21.89 5.83 -13.04
N TYR A 58 -22.04 7.15 -12.89
CA TYR A 58 -22.74 7.74 -11.74
C TYR A 58 -24.20 7.31 -11.65
N ASP A 59 -24.91 7.22 -12.77
CA ASP A 59 -26.28 6.72 -12.81
C ASP A 59 -26.36 5.24 -12.38
N VAL A 60 -25.40 4.41 -12.80
CA VAL A 60 -25.31 3.00 -12.35
C VAL A 60 -25.03 2.91 -10.85
N ILE A 61 -24.10 3.71 -10.34
CA ILE A 61 -23.72 3.75 -8.93
C ILE A 61 -24.90 4.20 -8.04
N THR A 62 -25.68 5.18 -8.50
CA THR A 62 -26.83 5.72 -7.75
C THR A 62 -28.12 4.95 -8.00
N SER A 63 -28.15 4.03 -8.97
CA SER A 63 -29.31 3.20 -9.27
C SER A 63 -29.63 2.25 -8.11
N PRO A 64 -30.84 2.33 -7.50
CA PRO A 64 -31.22 1.44 -6.39
C PRO A 64 -31.24 -0.05 -6.73
N SER A 65 -31.43 -0.38 -8.01
CA SER A 65 -31.48 -1.77 -8.50
C SER A 65 -30.10 -2.36 -8.79
N ILE A 66 -29.04 -1.55 -8.86
CA ILE A 66 -27.68 -2.00 -9.18
C ILE A 66 -26.76 -1.84 -7.97
N VAL A 67 -26.14 -0.67 -7.77
CA VAL A 67 -25.24 -0.40 -6.64
C VAL A 67 -25.99 0.23 -5.46
N GLY A 68 -26.90 1.16 -5.73
CA GLY A 68 -27.77 1.78 -4.73
C GLY A 68 -27.07 2.75 -3.77
N ALA A 69 -26.00 3.43 -4.19
CA ALA A 69 -25.41 4.51 -3.41
C ALA A 69 -26.44 5.65 -3.27
N SER A 70 -26.63 6.15 -2.05
CA SER A 70 -27.49 7.33 -1.83
C SER A 70 -26.93 8.53 -2.59
N PRO A 71 -27.77 9.39 -3.21
CA PRO A 71 -27.31 10.65 -3.79
C PRO A 71 -26.55 11.55 -2.80
N ASP A 72 -26.82 11.43 -1.50
CA ASP A 72 -26.09 12.17 -0.45
C ASP A 72 -24.68 11.60 -0.15
N HIS A 73 -24.40 10.39 -0.63
CA HIS A 73 -23.14 9.67 -0.46
C HIS A 73 -22.37 9.48 -1.78
N ALA A 74 -22.89 10.03 -2.89
CA ALA A 74 -22.29 9.94 -4.21
C ALA A 74 -22.04 11.35 -4.76
N TRP A 75 -20.84 11.59 -5.28
CA TRP A 75 -20.48 12.87 -5.89
C TRP A 75 -19.99 12.68 -7.31
N LEU A 76 -20.58 13.44 -8.23
CA LEU A 76 -20.10 13.60 -9.59
C LEU A 76 -19.33 14.92 -9.70
N LEU A 77 -18.06 14.84 -10.10
CA LEU A 77 -17.17 15.98 -10.31
C LEU A 77 -16.82 16.05 -11.80
N THR A 78 -17.27 17.11 -12.48
CA THR A 78 -17.11 17.29 -13.94
C THR A 78 -16.53 18.66 -14.29
N ASP A 79 -16.14 18.84 -15.53
CA ASP A 79 -15.65 20.09 -16.10
C ASP A 79 -16.73 21.11 -16.48
N ARG A 80 -18.00 20.73 -16.33
CA ARG A 80 -19.14 21.64 -16.46
C ARG A 80 -20.28 21.19 -15.55
N PRO A 81 -21.20 22.08 -15.17
CA PRO A 81 -22.34 21.71 -14.34
C PRO A 81 -23.25 20.68 -15.01
N ASP A 82 -23.75 19.74 -14.21
CA ASP A 82 -24.87 18.85 -14.56
C ASP A 82 -25.94 18.98 -13.46
N ALA A 83 -26.96 19.80 -13.73
CA ALA A 83 -28.02 20.09 -12.76
C ALA A 83 -28.87 18.87 -12.41
N LYS A 84 -28.98 17.88 -13.32
CA LYS A 84 -29.76 16.66 -13.07
C LYS A 84 -29.08 15.80 -12.00
N ARG A 85 -27.75 15.74 -12.03
CA ARG A 85 -26.94 14.90 -11.13
C ARG A 85 -26.29 15.68 -9.99
N GLY A 86 -26.52 16.99 -9.91
CA GLY A 86 -25.91 17.87 -8.90
C GLY A 86 -24.38 17.95 -9.03
N ALA A 87 -23.84 17.84 -10.24
CA ALA A 87 -22.40 17.73 -10.44
C ALA A 87 -21.65 18.99 -10.00
N LEU A 88 -20.56 18.79 -9.27
CA LEU A 88 -19.64 19.83 -8.85
C LEU A 88 -18.56 20.04 -9.91
N LEU A 89 -17.97 21.24 -9.96
CA LEU A 89 -16.75 21.42 -10.76
C LEU A 89 -15.63 20.53 -10.22
N ALA A 90 -14.96 19.79 -11.10
CA ALA A 90 -13.85 18.91 -10.78
C ALA A 90 -12.59 19.71 -10.45
N THR A 91 -12.56 20.37 -9.30
CA THR A 91 -11.40 21.10 -8.78
C THR A 91 -10.74 20.35 -7.63
N ALA A 92 -9.45 20.59 -7.39
CA ALA A 92 -8.74 19.98 -6.26
C ALA A 92 -9.39 20.33 -4.91
N SER A 93 -9.92 21.55 -4.78
CA SER A 93 -10.66 21.97 -3.58
C SER A 93 -11.92 21.13 -3.35
N ASN A 94 -12.74 20.92 -4.39
CA ASN A 94 -13.96 20.14 -4.28
C ASN A 94 -13.67 18.66 -3.99
N LEU A 95 -12.70 18.07 -4.68
CA LEU A 95 -12.30 16.68 -4.43
C LEU A 95 -11.80 16.47 -2.99
N ARG A 96 -10.92 17.36 -2.50
CA ARG A 96 -10.48 17.36 -1.09
C ARG A 96 -11.66 17.51 -0.13
N GLY A 97 -12.59 18.42 -0.42
CA GLY A 97 -13.78 18.67 0.39
C GLY A 97 -14.65 17.41 0.52
N VAL A 98 -14.93 16.75 -0.61
CA VAL A 98 -15.71 15.50 -0.65
C VAL A 98 -15.03 14.40 0.15
N LEU A 99 -13.74 14.13 -0.08
CA LEU A 99 -13.02 13.06 0.64
C LEU A 99 -12.95 13.32 2.15
N ARG A 100 -12.80 14.59 2.58
CA ARG A 100 -12.89 14.95 4.02
C ARG A 100 -14.28 14.73 4.60
N THR A 101 -15.34 14.97 3.83
CA THR A 101 -16.71 14.69 4.26
C THR A 101 -16.91 13.18 4.45
N ILE A 102 -16.48 12.37 3.48
CA ILE A 102 -16.52 10.91 3.57
C ILE A 102 -15.73 10.42 4.79
N SER A 103 -14.51 10.94 5.01
CA SER A 103 -13.69 10.58 6.18
C SER A 103 -14.42 10.78 7.52
N ARG A 104 -15.24 11.84 7.64
CA ARG A 104 -15.99 12.13 8.87
C ARG A 104 -17.26 11.28 9.04
N GLN A 105 -17.83 10.76 7.96
CA GLN A 105 -19.18 10.16 7.97
C GLN A 105 -19.22 8.66 7.66
N SER A 106 -18.25 8.15 6.90
CA SER A 106 -18.10 6.72 6.58
C SER A 106 -17.81 5.87 7.82
N GLY A 107 -18.01 4.56 7.76
CA GLY A 107 -17.70 3.60 8.82
C GLY A 107 -16.88 2.41 8.30
N PRO A 108 -16.38 1.54 9.20
CA PRO A 108 -15.51 0.41 8.85
C PRO A 108 -16.17 -0.67 7.98
N HIS A 109 -17.51 -0.70 7.92
CA HIS A 109 -18.27 -1.64 7.09
C HIS A 109 -18.76 -1.03 5.77
N ASP A 110 -18.40 0.23 5.50
CA ASP A 110 -18.77 0.91 4.26
C ASP A 110 -17.75 0.62 3.15
N ILE A 111 -18.19 0.79 1.91
CA ILE A 111 -17.36 0.71 0.71
C ILE A 111 -17.10 2.13 0.19
N LEU A 112 -15.88 2.42 -0.22
CA LEU A 112 -15.55 3.61 -1.01
C LEU A 112 -15.25 3.22 -2.46
N LEU A 113 -16.05 3.71 -3.40
CA LEU A 113 -15.82 3.58 -4.84
C LEU A 113 -15.29 4.92 -5.40
N LEU A 114 -14.06 4.91 -5.88
CA LEU A 114 -13.45 6.04 -6.56
C LEU A 114 -13.37 5.74 -8.05
N SER A 115 -13.85 6.64 -8.89
CA SER A 115 -13.64 6.56 -10.34
C SER A 115 -12.97 7.84 -10.81
N PHE A 116 -11.86 7.71 -11.53
CA PHE A 116 -11.16 8.83 -12.12
C PHE A 116 -11.08 8.64 -13.63
N LYS A 117 -11.60 9.62 -14.37
CA LYS A 117 -11.51 9.76 -15.82
C LYS A 117 -10.88 11.12 -16.10
N VAL A 118 -9.58 11.20 -15.82
CA VAL A 118 -8.81 12.45 -15.87
C VAL A 118 -7.48 12.27 -16.60
N SER A 119 -6.74 13.35 -16.76
CA SER A 119 -5.37 13.33 -17.26
C SER A 119 -4.40 13.40 -16.08
N GLY A 120 -3.19 12.93 -16.26
CA GLY A 120 -2.16 12.94 -15.23
C GLY A 120 -0.82 13.49 -15.72
N ILE A 121 0.02 13.96 -14.79
CA ILE A 121 1.43 14.24 -15.04
C ILE A 121 2.32 13.58 -13.98
N PRO A 122 3.31 12.78 -14.37
CA PRO A 122 4.40 12.38 -13.51
C PRO A 122 5.08 13.55 -12.80
N SER A 123 5.53 13.29 -11.57
CA SER A 123 6.12 14.26 -10.66
C SER A 123 7.04 13.51 -9.70
N GLY A 124 8.30 13.29 -10.10
CA GLY A 124 9.26 12.50 -9.32
C GLY A 124 8.96 11.00 -9.39
N SER A 125 8.92 10.32 -8.25
CA SER A 125 8.50 8.91 -8.13
C SER A 125 6.97 8.71 -8.06
N GLU A 126 6.21 9.78 -8.31
CA GLU A 126 4.77 9.87 -8.14
C GLU A 126 4.11 10.52 -9.37
N PHE A 127 2.78 10.67 -9.36
CA PHE A 127 2.08 11.47 -10.36
C PHE A 127 1.03 12.39 -9.74
N ARG A 128 0.58 13.35 -10.53
CA ARG A 128 -0.48 14.30 -10.21
C ARG A 128 -1.70 14.02 -11.07
N TRP A 129 -2.85 13.90 -10.43
CA TRP A 129 -4.17 13.92 -11.05
C TRP A 129 -4.48 15.36 -11.47
N LEU A 130 -4.56 15.60 -12.77
CA LEU A 130 -4.99 16.90 -13.30
C LEU A 130 -6.50 17.01 -13.16
N LEU A 131 -6.93 18.15 -12.66
CA LEU A 131 -8.33 18.48 -12.44
C LEU A 131 -8.74 19.64 -13.36
N HIS A 132 -10.04 19.90 -13.51
CA HIS A 132 -10.56 20.84 -14.51
C HIS A 132 -9.91 22.24 -14.38
N GLY A 133 -9.76 22.73 -13.15
CA GLY A 133 -9.10 24.01 -12.84
C GLY A 133 -7.58 23.91 -12.63
N THR A 134 -6.91 22.97 -13.28
CA THR A 134 -5.43 22.84 -13.21
C THR A 134 -4.76 24.09 -13.74
N ASP A 135 -3.84 24.64 -12.95
CA ASP A 135 -2.95 25.73 -13.34
C ASP A 135 -1.49 25.27 -13.17
N PHE A 136 -0.74 25.20 -14.27
CA PHE A 136 0.66 24.79 -14.25
C PHE A 136 1.58 25.71 -13.43
N SER A 137 1.16 26.95 -13.13
CA SER A 137 1.89 27.85 -12.23
C SER A 137 1.59 27.57 -10.74
N ARG A 138 0.50 26.85 -10.44
CA ARG A 138 0.04 26.50 -9.09
C ARG A 138 -0.35 25.01 -8.99
N LEU A 139 0.46 24.12 -9.56
CA LEU A 139 0.16 22.67 -9.65
C LEU A 139 -0.20 22.09 -8.28
N SER A 140 0.60 22.39 -7.29
CA SER A 140 0.37 22.27 -5.86
C SER A 140 -1.06 22.40 -5.36
N GLU A 141 -1.69 23.52 -5.71
CA GLU A 141 -3.00 23.91 -5.20
C GLU A 141 -4.12 23.32 -6.05
N THR A 142 -3.86 23.20 -7.35
CA THR A 142 -4.88 22.94 -8.38
C THR A 142 -4.94 21.50 -8.88
N THR A 143 -3.95 20.67 -8.52
CA THR A 143 -3.91 19.22 -8.78
C THR A 143 -3.93 18.43 -7.46
N ILE A 144 -4.04 17.11 -7.56
CA ILE A 144 -3.88 16.18 -6.44
C ILE A 144 -2.69 15.27 -6.71
N ARG A 145 -1.76 15.10 -5.78
CA ARG A 145 -0.69 14.10 -5.91
C ARG A 145 -1.16 12.69 -5.54
N SER A 146 -0.52 11.66 -6.06
CA SER A 146 -0.79 10.27 -5.67
C SER A 146 -0.63 10.05 -4.16
N SER A 147 0.44 10.55 -3.53
CA SER A 147 0.63 10.53 -2.07
C SER A 147 -0.46 11.29 -1.32
N GLU A 148 -0.89 12.44 -1.84
CA GLU A 148 -1.96 13.20 -1.23
C GLU A 148 -3.29 12.45 -1.27
N LEU A 149 -3.62 11.85 -2.42
CA LEU A 149 -4.82 11.02 -2.55
C LEU A 149 -4.76 9.81 -1.62
N LYS A 150 -3.61 9.12 -1.54
CA LYS A 150 -3.34 8.04 -0.58
C LYS A 150 -3.63 8.48 0.85
N ASP A 151 -3.07 9.61 1.28
CA ASP A 151 -3.28 10.10 2.64
C ASP A 151 -4.74 10.46 2.90
N LEU A 152 -5.44 11.08 1.93
CA LEU A 152 -6.87 11.38 2.07
C LEU A 152 -7.69 10.10 2.23
N ILE A 153 -7.37 9.04 1.48
CA ILE A 153 -8.01 7.73 1.58
C ILE A 153 -7.65 7.03 2.89
N GLU A 154 -6.43 7.17 3.40
CA GLU A 154 -6.00 6.60 4.69
C GLU A 154 -6.80 7.14 5.88
N HIS A 155 -7.33 8.35 5.77
CA HIS A 155 -8.20 8.94 6.79
C HIS A 155 -9.69 8.59 6.60
N VAL A 156 -10.05 7.92 5.51
CA VAL A 156 -11.41 7.42 5.32
C VAL A 156 -11.60 6.17 6.18
N ARG A 157 -12.77 6.04 6.82
CA ARG A 157 -13.06 4.93 7.74
C ARG A 157 -13.49 3.66 7.01
N CYS A 158 -13.81 3.70 5.71
CA CYS A 158 -14.09 2.52 4.89
C CYS A 158 -12.88 1.57 4.88
N HIS A 159 -13.12 0.28 5.17
CA HIS A 159 -12.07 -0.74 5.03
C HIS A 159 -11.87 -1.18 3.57
N ASP A 160 -12.96 -1.20 2.80
CA ASP A 160 -12.96 -1.61 1.39
C ASP A 160 -12.92 -0.38 0.48
N VAL A 161 -11.84 -0.26 -0.31
CA VAL A 161 -11.66 0.84 -1.26
C VAL A 161 -11.42 0.30 -2.66
N LEU A 162 -12.31 0.64 -3.57
CA LEU A 162 -12.28 0.26 -4.98
C LEU A 162 -11.96 1.49 -5.82
N THR A 163 -10.81 1.50 -6.51
CA THR A 163 -10.43 2.60 -7.40
C THR A 163 -10.45 2.15 -8.87
N LEU A 164 -11.30 2.78 -9.66
CA LEU A 164 -11.41 2.64 -11.12
C LEU A 164 -10.66 3.81 -11.76
N ALA A 165 -9.41 3.57 -12.17
CA ALA A 165 -8.52 4.59 -12.69
C ALA A 165 -8.43 4.53 -14.22
N ASP A 166 -9.07 5.46 -14.89
CA ASP A 166 -8.88 5.76 -16.30
C ASP A 166 -8.08 7.06 -16.41
N VAL A 167 -6.75 6.98 -16.54
CA VAL A 167 -5.84 8.14 -16.46
C VAL A 167 -4.99 8.24 -17.72
N CYS A 168 -5.09 9.38 -18.40
CA CYS A 168 -4.30 9.65 -19.59
C CYS A 168 -3.08 10.52 -19.24
N PHE A 169 -1.88 10.02 -19.52
CA PHE A 169 -0.63 10.74 -19.26
C PHE A 169 -0.02 11.40 -20.51
N ALA A 170 -0.75 11.35 -21.63
CA ALA A 170 -0.39 11.97 -22.90
C ALA A 170 -0.40 13.50 -22.79
N MET A 171 0.77 14.12 -22.66
CA MET A 171 0.90 15.58 -22.60
C MET A 171 1.76 16.13 -23.74
N PRO A 172 1.45 17.33 -24.28
CA PRO A 172 2.28 17.95 -25.31
C PRO A 172 3.72 18.18 -24.83
N ALA A 173 4.71 17.92 -25.69
CA ALA A 173 6.14 18.01 -25.34
C ALA A 173 6.54 19.34 -24.67
N ARG A 174 5.95 20.48 -25.05
CA ARG A 174 6.21 21.79 -24.43
C ARG A 174 5.75 21.91 -22.97
N VAL A 175 4.78 21.10 -22.55
CA VAL A 175 4.34 20.97 -21.15
C VAL A 175 5.35 20.12 -20.39
N LEU A 176 5.90 19.09 -21.05
CA LEU A 176 6.87 18.14 -20.49
C LEU A 176 8.31 18.66 -20.47
N GLU A 177 8.68 19.62 -21.33
CA GLU A 177 10.00 20.27 -21.35
C GLU A 177 10.34 21.02 -20.05
N ARG A 178 9.33 21.30 -19.20
CA ARG A 178 9.53 21.81 -17.83
C ARG A 178 9.66 20.72 -16.75
N GLN A 179 9.49 19.44 -17.10
CA GLN A 179 9.58 18.28 -16.19
C GLN A 179 10.17 17.07 -16.95
N ALA A 180 11.49 16.95 -16.96
CA ALA A 180 12.23 16.01 -17.83
C ALA A 180 12.22 14.52 -17.41
N ALA A 181 11.10 13.95 -16.95
CA ALA A 181 11.10 12.58 -16.39
C ALA A 181 9.82 11.76 -16.68
N LEU A 182 9.41 11.65 -17.94
CA LEU A 182 8.13 11.02 -18.32
C LEU A 182 8.23 9.72 -19.11
N ALA A 183 9.43 9.25 -19.44
CA ALA A 183 9.61 8.04 -20.26
C ALA A 183 10.05 6.80 -19.45
N ASP A 184 10.09 6.89 -18.11
CA ASP A 184 10.66 5.87 -17.21
C ASP A 184 9.77 5.61 -15.96
N ALA A 185 8.50 6.01 -15.99
CA ALA A 185 7.62 5.91 -14.82
C ALA A 185 6.96 4.53 -14.77
N ASN A 186 7.39 3.65 -13.87
CA ASN A 186 6.73 2.35 -13.61
C ASN A 186 5.22 2.55 -13.37
N TRP A 187 4.41 2.31 -14.41
CA TRP A 187 2.97 2.60 -14.43
C TRP A 187 2.19 1.82 -13.36
N PRO A 188 2.43 0.51 -13.14
CA PRO A 188 1.97 -0.18 -11.93
C PRO A 188 2.40 0.50 -10.63
N GLY A 189 3.66 0.94 -10.57
CA GLY A 189 4.25 1.62 -9.42
C GLY A 189 3.60 2.96 -9.09
N LEU A 190 3.08 3.69 -10.08
CA LEU A 190 2.40 4.98 -9.86
C LEU A 190 1.14 4.84 -9.01
N PHE A 191 0.43 3.72 -9.14
CA PHE A 191 -0.76 3.44 -8.34
C PHE A 191 -0.47 2.69 -7.04
N LYS A 192 0.79 2.30 -6.79
CA LYS A 192 1.20 1.55 -5.58
C LYS A 192 0.77 2.25 -4.29
N GLY A 193 0.76 3.57 -4.27
CA GLY A 193 0.29 4.35 -3.12
C GLY A 193 -1.20 4.16 -2.80
N LEU A 194 -2.02 3.78 -3.78
CA LEU A 194 -3.45 3.50 -3.59
C LEU A 194 -3.72 2.05 -3.19
N LEU A 195 -2.71 1.18 -3.30
CA LEU A 195 -2.80 -0.22 -2.93
C LEU A 195 -2.52 -0.41 -1.43
N GLY A 196 -3.15 -1.42 -0.86
CA GLY A 196 -3.01 -1.78 0.54
C GLY A 196 -3.97 -2.91 0.90
N PRO A 197 -3.98 -3.36 2.16
CA PRO A 197 -4.96 -4.35 2.61
C PRO A 197 -6.38 -3.87 2.29
N ARG A 198 -7.12 -4.66 1.49
CA ARG A 198 -8.51 -4.35 1.07
C ARG A 198 -8.68 -3.08 0.23
N ARG A 199 -7.62 -2.64 -0.46
CA ARG A 199 -7.65 -1.52 -1.42
C ARG A 199 -7.18 -1.97 -2.80
N PHE A 200 -8.02 -1.77 -3.80
CA PHE A 200 -7.84 -2.32 -5.14
C PHE A 200 -7.85 -1.21 -6.18
N VAL A 201 -6.99 -1.35 -7.18
CA VAL A 201 -6.95 -0.44 -8.33
C VAL A 201 -7.16 -1.24 -9.60
N PHE A 202 -8.09 -0.77 -10.41
CA PHE A 202 -8.37 -1.23 -11.76
C PHE A 202 -8.00 -0.12 -12.72
N SER A 203 -7.10 -0.38 -13.65
CA SER A 203 -6.79 0.57 -14.73
C SER A 203 -6.64 -0.15 -16.06
N ALA A 204 -7.02 0.51 -17.14
CA ALA A 204 -6.85 0.02 -18.51
C ALA A 204 -6.22 1.12 -19.38
N ASN A 205 -4.98 1.49 -19.09
CA ASN A 205 -4.25 2.55 -19.81
C ASN A 205 -2.80 2.14 -20.07
N GLU A 206 -2.30 2.53 -21.24
CA GLU A 206 -0.87 2.61 -21.52
C GLU A 206 -0.28 3.94 -21.02
N ALA A 207 1.05 3.96 -20.93
CA ALA A 207 1.88 5.10 -20.54
C ALA A 207 1.54 6.44 -21.22
N HIS A 208 1.05 6.37 -22.46
CA HIS A 208 1.02 7.52 -23.35
C HIS A 208 -0.29 7.71 -24.10
N ASP A 209 -1.24 6.77 -24.03
CA ASP A 209 -2.49 6.85 -24.78
C ASP A 209 -3.70 6.60 -23.86
N PRO A 210 -4.80 7.36 -24.04
CA PRO A 210 -6.04 7.10 -23.30
C PRO A 210 -6.60 5.72 -23.69
N CYS A 211 -7.34 5.10 -22.78
CA CYS A 211 -8.13 3.91 -23.10
C CYS A 211 -8.94 4.12 -24.40
N PRO A 212 -8.95 3.14 -25.33
CA PRO A 212 -9.67 3.27 -26.60
C PRO A 212 -11.14 3.61 -26.41
N VAL A 213 -11.70 4.27 -27.42
CA VAL A 213 -13.13 4.60 -27.47
C VAL A 213 -13.81 3.74 -28.53
N SER A 214 -14.98 3.20 -28.22
CA SER A 214 -15.80 2.51 -29.21
C SER A 214 -16.40 3.54 -30.18
N THR A 215 -16.13 3.39 -31.48
CA THR A 215 -16.72 4.24 -32.53
C THR A 215 -18.21 4.01 -32.67
N ASP A 216 -18.67 2.78 -32.44
CA ASP A 216 -20.06 2.36 -32.65
C ASP A 216 -20.95 2.83 -31.50
N HIS A 217 -20.43 2.81 -30.27
CA HIS A 217 -21.20 3.18 -29.07
C HIS A 217 -20.93 4.61 -28.56
N ARG A 218 -19.90 5.28 -29.08
CA ARG A 218 -19.48 6.65 -28.70
C ARG A 218 -19.21 6.80 -27.18
N GLU A 219 -18.44 5.87 -26.64
CA GLU A 219 -18.09 5.76 -25.21
C GLU A 219 -16.67 5.22 -25.04
N GLY A 220 -16.07 5.43 -23.87
CA GLY A 220 -14.78 4.84 -23.50
C GLY A 220 -14.90 3.35 -23.16
N LEU A 221 -14.00 2.53 -23.73
CA LEU A 221 -14.04 1.07 -23.60
C LEU A 221 -14.02 0.61 -22.13
N PHE A 222 -13.11 1.15 -21.33
CA PHE A 222 -13.03 0.80 -19.90
C PHE A 222 -14.31 1.14 -19.13
N ALA A 223 -14.89 2.31 -19.38
CA ALA A 223 -16.12 2.72 -18.71
C ALA A 223 -17.28 1.81 -19.07
N HIS A 224 -17.41 1.49 -20.36
CA HIS A 224 -18.42 0.58 -20.87
C HIS A 224 -18.31 -0.80 -20.21
N THR A 225 -17.14 -1.43 -20.24
CA THR A 225 -16.96 -2.77 -19.66
C THR A 225 -17.23 -2.79 -18.15
N VAL A 226 -16.81 -1.75 -17.42
CA VAL A 226 -17.16 -1.62 -15.99
C VAL A 226 -18.68 -1.53 -15.78
N ILE A 227 -19.36 -0.68 -16.56
CA ILE A 227 -20.81 -0.50 -16.48
C ILE A 227 -21.56 -1.81 -16.77
N GLU A 228 -21.15 -2.55 -17.80
CA GLU A 228 -21.74 -3.84 -18.12
C GLU A 228 -21.51 -4.89 -17.02
N GLY A 229 -20.29 -4.94 -16.47
CA GLY A 229 -19.93 -5.82 -15.37
C GLY A 229 -20.80 -5.56 -14.15
N LEU A 230 -20.87 -4.29 -13.71
CA LEU A 230 -21.71 -3.85 -12.59
C LEU A 230 -23.21 -4.06 -12.83
N SER A 231 -23.67 -4.10 -14.08
CA SER A 231 -25.10 -4.27 -14.41
C SER A 231 -25.58 -5.72 -14.44
N GLY A 232 -24.66 -6.70 -14.36
CA GLY A 232 -25.00 -8.12 -14.30
C GLY A 232 -23.96 -9.04 -14.95
N LYS A 233 -23.21 -8.57 -15.95
CA LYS A 233 -22.35 -9.48 -16.74
C LYS A 233 -21.16 -10.06 -15.97
N ALA A 234 -20.80 -9.46 -14.83
CA ALA A 234 -19.73 -9.99 -13.99
C ALA A 234 -20.18 -11.17 -13.10
N ASP A 235 -21.49 -11.33 -12.85
CA ASP A 235 -22.07 -12.42 -12.04
C ASP A 235 -21.96 -13.76 -12.78
N THR A 236 -20.78 -14.37 -12.69
CA THR A 236 -20.38 -15.55 -13.47
C THR A 236 -19.76 -16.65 -12.59
N ALA A 237 -19.75 -16.48 -11.26
CA ALA A 237 -19.17 -17.45 -10.35
C ALA A 237 -19.92 -18.79 -10.37
N GLY A 238 -19.18 -19.89 -10.49
CA GLY A 238 -19.70 -21.24 -10.26
C GLY A 238 -20.75 -21.76 -11.27
N GLU A 239 -20.74 -21.24 -12.51
CA GLU A 239 -21.60 -21.62 -13.65
C GLU A 239 -23.05 -21.11 -13.61
N GLU A 240 -23.56 -20.61 -12.48
CA GLU A 240 -24.90 -20.01 -12.39
C GLU A 240 -24.87 -18.70 -11.59
N PRO A 241 -25.53 -17.63 -12.06
CA PRO A 241 -25.52 -16.34 -11.36
C PRO A 241 -26.24 -16.42 -9.99
N ASP A 242 -25.70 -15.74 -8.99
CA ASP A 242 -26.26 -15.70 -7.63
C ASP A 242 -26.99 -14.40 -7.29
N GLY A 243 -26.96 -13.42 -8.20
CA GLY A 243 -27.63 -12.14 -8.04
C GLY A 243 -26.75 -11.05 -7.45
N TRP A 244 -25.56 -11.38 -6.93
CA TRP A 244 -24.57 -10.43 -6.48
C TRP A 244 -23.46 -10.26 -7.50
N ILE A 245 -22.85 -9.08 -7.47
CA ILE A 245 -21.60 -8.81 -8.15
C ILE A 245 -20.62 -8.38 -7.09
N THR A 246 -19.54 -9.14 -6.95
CA THR A 246 -18.45 -8.85 -6.03
C THR A 246 -17.29 -8.16 -6.71
N ALA A 247 -16.42 -7.54 -5.92
CA ALA A 247 -15.18 -6.96 -6.41
C ALA A 247 -14.27 -8.00 -7.09
N ALA A 248 -14.28 -9.25 -6.62
CA ALA A 248 -13.55 -10.36 -7.21
C ALA A 248 -14.13 -10.77 -8.57
N GLU A 249 -15.46 -10.85 -8.69
CA GLU A 249 -16.13 -11.16 -9.96
C GLU A 249 -15.96 -10.05 -10.98
N LEU A 250 -16.11 -8.79 -10.56
CA LEU A 250 -15.81 -7.65 -11.42
C LEU A 250 -14.34 -7.69 -11.87
N TRP A 251 -13.42 -8.12 -10.99
CA TRP A 251 -12.02 -8.27 -11.34
C TRP A 251 -11.78 -9.32 -12.41
N ASP A 252 -12.30 -10.53 -12.22
CA ASP A 252 -12.14 -11.63 -13.16
C ASP A 252 -12.84 -11.31 -14.50
N TYR A 253 -14.00 -10.65 -14.43
CA TYR A 253 -14.73 -10.18 -15.60
C TYR A 253 -13.92 -9.15 -16.40
N LEU A 254 -13.40 -8.11 -15.76
CA LEU A 254 -12.60 -7.08 -16.42
C LEU A 254 -11.32 -7.68 -17.01
N ALA A 255 -10.65 -8.58 -16.28
CA ALA A 255 -9.42 -9.23 -16.72
C ALA A 255 -9.62 -10.04 -18.00
N LYS A 256 -10.79 -10.68 -18.12
CA LYS A 256 -11.15 -11.49 -19.28
C LYS A 256 -11.69 -10.66 -20.45
N GLN A 257 -12.56 -9.69 -20.18
CA GLN A 257 -13.34 -9.00 -21.21
C GLN A 257 -12.65 -7.78 -21.79
N LEU A 258 -11.85 -7.03 -21.01
CA LEU A 258 -11.17 -5.85 -21.54
C LEU A 258 -10.24 -6.18 -22.72
N PRO A 259 -9.40 -7.23 -22.67
CA PRO A 259 -8.56 -7.60 -23.82
C PRO A 259 -9.37 -8.00 -25.06
N VAL A 260 -10.51 -8.70 -24.88
CA VAL A 260 -11.39 -9.12 -25.98
C VAL A 260 -12.04 -7.90 -26.63
N ALA A 261 -12.64 -7.03 -25.82
CA ALA A 261 -13.32 -5.82 -26.31
C ALA A 261 -12.32 -4.83 -26.96
N ALA A 262 -11.07 -4.81 -26.46
CA ALA A 262 -9.97 -4.09 -27.08
C ALA A 262 -9.62 -4.62 -28.47
N GLN A 263 -9.58 -5.95 -28.64
CA GLN A 263 -9.29 -6.60 -29.92
C GLN A 263 -10.34 -6.29 -30.98
N GLU A 264 -11.61 -6.25 -30.60
CA GLU A 264 -12.71 -5.89 -31.49
C GLU A 264 -12.65 -4.41 -31.90
N THR A 265 -12.20 -3.53 -31.00
CA THR A 265 -12.17 -2.08 -31.22
C THR A 265 -10.91 -1.61 -31.98
N VAL A 266 -9.75 -2.23 -31.74
CA VAL A 266 -8.42 -1.74 -32.20
C VAL A 266 -7.68 -2.75 -33.11
N GLY A 267 -8.16 -3.98 -33.27
CA GLY A 267 -7.58 -4.98 -34.18
C GLY A 267 -6.41 -5.79 -33.59
N THR A 268 -5.44 -6.20 -34.42
CA THR A 268 -4.35 -7.14 -34.03
C THR A 268 -3.28 -6.54 -33.11
N ASP A 269 -3.27 -5.22 -32.90
CA ASP A 269 -2.43 -4.53 -31.90
C ASP A 269 -2.95 -4.69 -30.46
N ALA A 270 -4.07 -5.41 -30.24
CA ALA A 270 -4.77 -5.47 -28.95
C ALA A 270 -4.08 -6.25 -27.83
N ASN A 271 -3.00 -6.98 -28.10
CA ASN A 271 -2.13 -7.50 -27.03
C ASN A 271 -1.40 -6.37 -26.25
N ALA A 272 -1.54 -5.11 -26.70
CA ALA A 272 -0.95 -3.91 -26.11
C ALA A 272 -1.92 -3.07 -25.25
N ILE A 273 -3.04 -3.59 -24.74
CA ILE A 273 -3.74 -2.89 -23.63
C ILE A 273 -3.29 -3.49 -22.30
N PRO A 274 -2.30 -2.89 -21.60
CA PRO A 274 -1.97 -3.30 -20.26
C PRO A 274 -3.17 -3.00 -19.37
N VAL A 275 -3.83 -4.06 -18.94
CA VAL A 275 -4.81 -3.97 -17.87
C VAL A 275 -4.04 -4.06 -16.56
N LEU A 276 -3.98 -2.94 -15.86
CA LEU A 276 -3.39 -2.88 -14.55
C LEU A 276 -4.38 -3.41 -13.53
N PHE A 277 -3.97 -4.50 -12.91
CA PHE A 277 -4.59 -5.10 -11.75
C PHE A 277 -3.67 -4.91 -10.55
N GLY A 278 -3.99 -3.93 -9.71
CA GLY A 278 -3.18 -3.62 -8.54
C GLY A 278 -3.73 -4.29 -7.27
N GLY A 279 -2.89 -5.11 -6.62
CA GLY A 279 -3.20 -5.81 -5.36
C GLY A 279 -3.29 -7.34 -5.51
N GLU A 280 -3.45 -8.05 -4.39
CA GLU A 280 -3.96 -9.42 -4.43
C GLU A 280 -5.41 -9.43 -4.93
N GLN A 281 -5.90 -10.57 -5.45
CA GLN A 281 -7.30 -10.69 -5.88
C GLN A 281 -8.23 -10.20 -4.77
N PRO A 282 -9.23 -9.34 -5.08
CA PRO A 282 -10.09 -8.79 -4.06
C PRO A 282 -10.78 -9.89 -3.25
N PRO A 283 -10.91 -9.75 -1.91
CA PRO A 283 -11.74 -10.64 -1.13
C PRO A 283 -13.21 -10.49 -1.56
N TYR A 284 -14.06 -11.41 -1.12
CA TYR A 284 -15.49 -11.37 -1.42
C TYR A 284 -16.15 -10.11 -0.82
N VAL A 285 -16.29 -9.06 -1.63
CA VAL A 285 -16.91 -7.77 -1.27
C VAL A 285 -18.02 -7.50 -2.27
N ARG A 286 -19.28 -7.44 -1.81
CA ARG A 286 -20.45 -7.16 -2.64
C ARG A 286 -20.46 -5.68 -3.04
N ILE A 287 -20.52 -5.41 -4.35
CA ILE A 287 -20.45 -4.04 -4.90
C ILE A 287 -21.65 -3.67 -5.78
N ALA A 288 -22.37 -4.65 -6.33
CA ALA A 288 -23.59 -4.42 -7.09
C ALA A 288 -24.52 -5.64 -7.06
N ARG A 289 -25.74 -5.47 -7.57
CA ARG A 289 -26.75 -6.51 -7.79
C ARG A 289 -26.95 -6.74 -9.27
N HIS A 290 -27.05 -8.01 -9.66
CA HIS A 290 -27.48 -8.39 -10.98
C HIS A 290 -28.98 -8.13 -11.13
N THR A 291 -29.34 -7.18 -11.97
CA THR A 291 -30.70 -6.64 -12.08
C THR A 291 -31.78 -7.66 -12.44
N GLU A 292 -31.43 -8.69 -13.21
CA GLU A 292 -32.37 -9.74 -13.65
C GLU A 292 -32.49 -10.88 -12.63
N VAL A 293 -31.39 -11.27 -11.98
CA VAL A 293 -31.32 -12.44 -11.09
C VAL A 293 -31.71 -12.09 -9.66
N TRP A 294 -31.31 -10.92 -9.16
CA TRP A 294 -31.54 -10.52 -7.76
C TRP A 294 -33.02 -10.51 -7.34
N PRO A 295 -34.00 -10.02 -8.15
CA PRO A 295 -35.41 -10.05 -7.77
C PRO A 295 -35.92 -11.47 -7.52
N GLN A 296 -35.50 -12.44 -8.33
CA GLN A 296 -35.87 -13.84 -8.16
C GLN A 296 -35.23 -14.42 -6.90
N ARG A 297 -33.95 -14.15 -6.66
CA ARG A 297 -33.24 -14.61 -5.45
C ARG A 297 -33.84 -14.04 -4.18
N ARG A 298 -34.16 -12.75 -4.18
CA ARG A 298 -34.85 -12.09 -3.06
C ARG A 298 -36.21 -12.73 -2.80
N LYS A 299 -36.97 -13.06 -3.85
CA LYS A 299 -38.25 -13.76 -3.70
C LYS A 299 -38.05 -15.13 -3.06
N GLN A 300 -37.10 -15.94 -3.54
CA GLN A 300 -36.80 -17.25 -2.98
C GLN A 300 -36.41 -17.20 -1.50
N LEU A 301 -35.62 -16.20 -1.09
CA LEU A 301 -35.29 -16.00 0.33
C LEU A 301 -36.54 -15.64 1.17
N GLY A 302 -37.47 -14.87 0.61
CA GLY A 302 -38.77 -14.59 1.23
C GLY A 302 -39.66 -15.84 1.34
N ASP A 303 -39.76 -16.62 0.27
CA ASP A 303 -40.52 -17.88 0.23
C ASP A 303 -39.95 -18.91 1.22
N LEU A 304 -38.62 -18.91 1.41
CA LEU A 304 -37.92 -19.74 2.39
C LEU A 304 -38.24 -19.33 3.84
N LEU A 305 -38.25 -18.02 4.13
CA LEU A 305 -38.68 -17.52 5.44
C LEU A 305 -40.13 -17.91 5.74
N GLU A 306 -41.03 -17.73 4.78
CA GLU A 306 -42.43 -18.13 4.94
C GLU A 306 -42.54 -19.64 5.21
N ALA A 307 -41.73 -20.46 4.52
CA ALA A 307 -41.67 -21.90 4.78
C ALA A 307 -41.23 -22.21 6.21
N HIS A 308 -40.24 -21.50 6.73
CA HIS A 308 -39.79 -21.65 8.11
C HIS A 308 -40.87 -21.22 9.12
N GLN A 309 -41.48 -20.04 8.93
CA GLN A 309 -42.54 -19.51 9.79
C GLN A 309 -43.79 -20.41 9.80
N ALA A 310 -44.10 -21.06 8.67
CA ALA A 310 -45.18 -22.04 8.54
C ALA A 310 -44.82 -23.43 9.10
N GLY A 311 -43.61 -23.62 9.65
CA GLY A 311 -43.16 -24.90 10.20
C GLY A 311 -42.90 -25.99 9.16
N ARG A 312 -42.74 -25.64 7.88
CA ARG A 312 -42.44 -26.60 6.80
C ARG A 312 -40.98 -27.06 6.81
N ILE A 313 -40.08 -26.26 7.38
CA ILE A 313 -38.66 -26.55 7.57
C ILE A 313 -38.21 -26.04 8.95
N ASP A 314 -37.24 -26.72 9.56
CA ASP A 314 -36.68 -26.32 10.86
C ASP A 314 -35.71 -25.14 10.75
N ALA A 315 -35.25 -24.62 11.90
CA ALA A 315 -34.38 -23.44 11.97
C ALA A 315 -33.00 -23.66 11.34
N GLU A 316 -32.46 -24.87 11.43
CA GLU A 316 -31.15 -25.19 10.84
C GLU A 316 -31.25 -25.31 9.31
N THR A 317 -32.30 -25.95 8.81
CA THR A 317 -32.62 -26.07 7.38
C THR A 317 -32.91 -24.68 6.80
N TYR A 318 -33.60 -23.82 7.54
CA TYR A 318 -33.78 -22.42 7.15
C TYR A 318 -32.44 -21.67 7.05
N ALA A 319 -31.59 -21.75 8.09
CA ALA A 319 -30.31 -21.07 8.12
C ALA A 319 -29.38 -21.51 6.97
N ASP A 320 -29.33 -22.81 6.68
CA ASP A 320 -28.55 -23.32 5.54
C ASP A 320 -29.13 -22.90 4.19
N GLY A 321 -30.46 -22.89 4.05
CA GLY A 321 -31.10 -22.41 2.82
C GLY A 321 -30.82 -20.94 2.54
N VAL A 322 -30.84 -20.10 3.59
CA VAL A 322 -30.44 -18.69 3.49
C VAL A 322 -28.98 -18.59 3.06
N ARG A 323 -28.08 -19.36 3.66
CA ARG A 323 -26.65 -19.37 3.29
C ARG A 323 -26.44 -19.75 1.82
N LEU A 324 -27.11 -20.81 1.37
CA LEU A 324 -26.92 -21.41 0.04
C LEU A 324 -27.61 -20.64 -1.09
N LEU A 325 -28.78 -20.05 -0.84
CA LEU A 325 -29.51 -19.28 -1.86
C LEU A 325 -29.01 -17.83 -1.96
N ARG A 326 -28.29 -17.33 -0.95
CA ARG A 326 -27.74 -15.97 -0.93
C ARG A 326 -26.52 -15.81 -1.82
N MET A 327 -25.72 -16.84 -1.96
CA MET A 327 -24.46 -16.79 -2.71
C MET A 327 -24.17 -18.13 -3.37
N MET A 328 -23.46 -18.12 -4.50
CA MET A 328 -23.02 -19.33 -5.15
C MET A 328 -22.09 -20.12 -4.23
N PRO A 329 -22.50 -21.33 -3.78
CA PRO A 329 -21.63 -22.14 -2.96
C PRO A 329 -20.44 -22.65 -3.78
N ARG A 330 -19.28 -22.73 -3.13
CA ARG A 330 -18.06 -23.22 -3.79
C ARG A 330 -17.96 -24.75 -3.84
N PHE A 331 -18.60 -25.46 -2.91
CA PHE A 331 -18.59 -26.92 -2.87
C PHE A 331 -19.63 -27.52 -3.82
N ASP A 332 -19.28 -28.60 -4.52
CA ASP A 332 -20.20 -29.34 -5.37
C ASP A 332 -21.42 -29.84 -4.58
N GLU A 333 -21.20 -30.33 -3.37
CA GLU A 333 -22.27 -30.81 -2.48
C GLU A 333 -23.19 -29.66 -2.02
N ASP A 334 -22.64 -28.46 -1.84
CA ASP A 334 -23.46 -27.29 -1.49
C ASP A 334 -24.20 -26.75 -2.71
N ARG A 335 -23.64 -26.86 -3.92
CA ARG A 335 -24.34 -26.56 -5.17
C ARG A 335 -25.48 -27.55 -5.41
N GLU A 336 -25.25 -28.83 -5.14
CA GLU A 336 -26.29 -29.87 -5.14
C GLU A 336 -27.39 -29.53 -4.13
N LEU A 337 -27.01 -29.22 -2.88
CA LEU A 337 -27.97 -28.87 -1.84
C LEU A 337 -28.73 -27.58 -2.17
N ARG A 338 -28.06 -26.55 -2.72
CA ARG A 338 -28.71 -25.32 -3.21
C ARG A 338 -29.80 -25.64 -4.24
N ARG A 339 -29.52 -26.54 -5.20
CA ARG A 339 -30.53 -26.98 -6.19
C ARG A 339 -31.71 -27.68 -5.51
N ASP A 340 -31.47 -28.48 -4.47
CA ASP A 340 -32.56 -29.07 -3.69
C ASP A 340 -33.41 -28.02 -2.95
N TYR A 341 -32.80 -26.95 -2.43
CA TYR A 341 -33.54 -25.80 -1.90
C TYR A 341 -34.38 -25.12 -2.98
N GLU A 342 -33.84 -24.92 -4.19
CA GLU A 342 -34.59 -24.34 -5.31
C GLU A 342 -35.77 -25.22 -5.73
N ARG A 343 -35.58 -26.54 -5.79
CA ARG A 343 -36.63 -27.53 -6.05
C ARG A 343 -37.69 -27.54 -4.96
N PHE A 344 -37.29 -27.42 -3.69
CA PHE A 344 -38.23 -27.28 -2.57
C PHE A 344 -39.10 -26.03 -2.73
N LEU A 345 -38.50 -24.88 -3.06
CA LEU A 345 -39.23 -23.63 -3.27
C LEU A 345 -40.12 -23.67 -4.52
N ALA A 346 -39.76 -24.44 -5.54
CA ALA A 346 -40.60 -24.73 -6.70
C ALA A 346 -41.75 -25.71 -6.40
N GLY A 347 -41.77 -26.33 -5.21
CA GLY A 347 -42.76 -27.34 -4.82
C GLY A 347 -42.45 -28.76 -5.32
N GLU A 348 -41.26 -28.98 -5.88
CA GLU A 348 -40.81 -30.25 -6.43
C GLU A 348 -40.20 -31.19 -5.38
N LEU A 349 -39.86 -30.67 -4.19
CA LEU A 349 -39.31 -31.41 -3.07
C LEU A 349 -40.08 -31.05 -1.78
N LYS A 350 -40.30 -32.01 -0.88
CA LYS A 350 -40.95 -31.74 0.42
C LYS A 350 -39.91 -31.34 1.46
N GLY A 351 -40.33 -30.53 2.44
CA GLY A 351 -39.42 -30.01 3.48
C GLY A 351 -38.69 -31.09 4.27
N LYS A 352 -39.36 -32.22 4.56
CA LYS A 352 -38.73 -33.37 5.23
C LYS A 352 -37.63 -34.01 4.36
N ASP A 353 -37.91 -34.21 3.07
CA ASP A 353 -36.95 -34.82 2.14
C ASP A 353 -35.73 -33.90 1.94
N LEU A 354 -35.94 -32.58 1.92
CA LEU A 354 -34.87 -31.58 1.92
C LEU A 354 -34.00 -31.66 3.18
N SER A 355 -34.60 -31.73 4.37
CA SER A 355 -33.87 -31.86 5.63
C SER A 355 -33.06 -33.16 5.69
N ASP A 356 -33.60 -34.27 5.18
CA ASP A 356 -32.91 -35.55 5.13
C ASP A 356 -31.71 -35.51 4.14
N GLN A 357 -31.87 -34.88 2.97
CA GLN A 357 -30.80 -34.67 1.98
C GLN A 357 -29.70 -33.75 2.50
N ARG A 358 -30.06 -32.64 3.15
CA ARG A 358 -29.15 -31.73 3.85
C ARG A 358 -28.25 -32.51 4.81
N LEU A 359 -28.82 -33.32 5.69
CA LEU A 359 -28.07 -34.10 6.68
C LEU A 359 -27.14 -35.14 6.02
N ALA A 360 -27.55 -35.73 4.91
CA ALA A 360 -26.72 -36.68 4.16
C ALA A 360 -25.49 -36.00 3.52
N LEU A 361 -25.65 -34.80 2.95
CA LEU A 361 -24.57 -34.04 2.32
C LEU A 361 -23.61 -33.42 3.35
N ILE A 362 -24.12 -32.89 4.47
CA ILE A 362 -23.27 -32.43 5.58
C ILE A 362 -22.37 -33.55 6.10
N ARG A 363 -22.87 -34.78 6.21
CA ARG A 363 -22.09 -35.96 6.64
C ARG A 363 -21.05 -36.42 5.61
N ARG A 364 -21.17 -35.99 4.34
CA ARG A 364 -20.22 -36.29 3.26
C ARG A 364 -19.08 -35.29 3.15
N ARG A 365 -19.16 -34.11 3.79
CA ARG A 365 -18.05 -33.13 3.78
C ARG A 365 -16.82 -33.72 4.47
N HIS A 366 -15.91 -34.22 3.64
CA HIS A 366 -14.65 -34.82 4.07
C HIS A 366 -13.71 -33.72 4.62
N TYR A 367 -13.61 -33.60 5.93
CA TYR A 367 -12.43 -32.99 6.57
C TYR A 367 -11.80 -33.96 7.54
N SER A 368 -10.47 -33.99 7.56
CA SER A 368 -9.70 -34.77 8.52
C SER A 368 -9.73 -34.05 9.88
N PRO A 369 -10.23 -34.68 10.96
CA PRO A 369 -10.12 -34.12 12.31
C PRO A 369 -8.68 -33.75 12.68
N ASN A 370 -7.69 -34.43 12.10
CA ASN A 370 -6.27 -34.15 12.34
C ASN A 370 -5.82 -32.81 11.74
N ASP A 371 -6.40 -32.37 10.62
CA ASP A 371 -6.03 -31.10 10.00
C ASP A 371 -6.61 -29.92 10.78
N ALA A 372 -7.83 -30.06 11.30
CA ALA A 372 -8.42 -29.10 12.21
C ALA A 372 -7.63 -29.02 13.52
N LEU A 373 -7.22 -30.17 14.05
CA LEU A 373 -6.38 -30.27 15.25
C LEU A 373 -5.09 -29.49 15.05
N GLN A 374 -4.41 -29.74 13.93
CA GLN A 374 -3.17 -29.07 13.62
C GLN A 374 -3.34 -27.57 13.44
N PHE A 375 -4.40 -27.14 12.75
CA PHE A 375 -4.72 -25.73 12.59
C PHE A 375 -4.89 -25.03 13.94
N ALA A 376 -5.66 -25.63 14.87
CA ALA A 376 -5.86 -25.06 16.20
C ALA A 376 -4.53 -24.96 16.97
N THR A 377 -3.70 -26.01 16.91
CA THR A 377 -2.35 -26.00 17.53
C THR A 377 -1.46 -24.89 16.97
N ASP A 378 -1.34 -24.77 15.65
CA ASP A 378 -0.46 -23.78 15.01
C ASP A 378 -0.91 -22.33 15.32
N VAL A 379 -2.22 -22.09 15.37
CA VAL A 379 -2.77 -20.77 15.71
C VAL A 379 -2.51 -20.41 17.17
N LEU A 380 -2.70 -21.34 18.10
CA LEU A 380 -2.42 -21.10 19.52
C LEU A 380 -0.93 -20.89 19.79
N GLU A 381 -0.04 -21.59 19.08
CA GLU A 381 1.39 -21.31 19.14
C GLU A 381 1.66 -19.82 18.82
N ALA A 382 1.13 -19.33 17.71
CA ALA A 382 1.31 -17.93 17.30
C ALA A 382 0.68 -16.94 18.29
N ARG A 383 -0.53 -17.23 18.80
CA ARG A 383 -1.19 -16.42 19.83
C ARG A 383 -0.35 -16.33 21.10
N ASN A 384 0.25 -17.45 21.54
CA ASN A 384 1.11 -17.48 22.71
C ASN A 384 2.39 -16.69 22.50
N ARG A 385 3.01 -16.75 21.31
CA ARG A 385 4.16 -15.87 20.99
C ARG A 385 3.79 -14.39 21.05
N ILE A 386 2.59 -14.01 20.61
CA ILE A 386 2.10 -12.62 20.75
C ILE A 386 1.96 -12.26 22.23
N GLU A 387 1.30 -13.12 23.02
CA GLU A 387 1.12 -12.92 24.46
C GLU A 387 2.45 -12.83 25.24
N ASP A 388 3.48 -13.53 24.80
CA ASP A 388 4.79 -13.60 25.45
C ASP A 388 5.75 -12.48 25.01
N ASP A 389 5.71 -12.08 23.73
CA ASP A 389 6.73 -11.20 23.15
C ASP A 389 6.22 -9.82 22.74
N TYR A 390 4.93 -9.65 22.41
CA TYR A 390 4.45 -8.38 21.89
C TYR A 390 4.52 -7.28 22.96
N VAL A 391 4.83 -6.05 22.54
CA VAL A 391 5.15 -4.94 23.44
C VAL A 391 3.96 -4.48 24.29
N ARG A 392 2.72 -4.66 23.81
CA ARG A 392 1.50 -4.34 24.56
C ARG A 392 0.93 -5.60 25.22
N PRO A 393 0.55 -5.54 26.51
CA PRO A 393 -0.12 -6.65 27.18
C PRO A 393 -1.58 -6.79 26.71
N ASP A 394 -2.18 -7.96 26.98
CA ASP A 394 -3.62 -8.23 26.90
C ASP A 394 -4.24 -8.02 25.50
N VAL A 395 -3.45 -8.16 24.43
CA VAL A 395 -3.94 -8.01 23.04
C VAL A 395 -4.06 -9.33 22.28
N ALA A 396 -3.48 -10.43 22.77
CA ALA A 396 -3.38 -11.65 21.99
C ALA A 396 -4.77 -12.28 21.70
N ASN A 397 -5.67 -12.26 22.68
CA ASN A 397 -7.06 -12.73 22.50
C ASN A 397 -7.85 -11.86 21.53
N TRP A 398 -7.66 -10.55 21.60
CA TRP A 398 -8.28 -9.62 20.66
C TRP A 398 -7.75 -9.83 19.24
N ALA A 399 -6.43 -9.99 19.07
CA ALA A 399 -5.83 -10.30 17.79
C ALA A 399 -6.36 -11.64 17.23
N LEU A 400 -6.49 -12.67 18.07
CA LEU A 400 -7.06 -13.96 17.69
C LEU A 400 -8.53 -13.85 17.23
N GLU A 401 -9.36 -13.06 17.94
CA GLU A 401 -10.72 -12.75 17.50
C GLU A 401 -10.71 -12.09 16.11
N VAL A 402 -9.88 -11.07 15.90
CA VAL A 402 -9.73 -10.39 14.60
C VAL A 402 -9.29 -11.38 13.52
N GLY A 403 -8.38 -12.29 13.86
CA GLY A 403 -7.92 -13.39 13.01
C GLY A 403 -9.06 -14.30 12.54
N ILE A 404 -9.85 -14.83 13.49
CA ILE A 404 -10.99 -15.73 13.19
C ILE A 404 -12.01 -15.03 12.29
N ARG A 405 -12.41 -13.80 12.65
CA ARG A 405 -13.35 -13.00 11.84
C ARG A 405 -12.77 -12.67 10.47
N GLY A 406 -11.48 -12.38 10.41
CA GLY A 406 -10.74 -12.09 9.19
C GLY A 406 -10.72 -13.27 8.23
N LEU A 407 -10.41 -14.47 8.75
CA LEU A 407 -10.41 -15.71 7.98
C LEU A 407 -11.80 -16.01 7.40
N LEU A 408 -12.85 -15.99 8.23
CA LEU A 408 -14.22 -16.28 7.78
C LEU A 408 -14.66 -15.30 6.67
N ARG A 409 -14.42 -14.00 6.87
CA ARG A 409 -14.71 -12.97 5.84
C ARG A 409 -13.89 -13.16 4.57
N SER A 410 -12.60 -13.50 4.68
CA SER A 410 -11.76 -13.80 3.52
C SER A 410 -12.28 -15.01 2.74
N ALA A 411 -12.85 -16.00 3.44
CA ALA A 411 -13.51 -17.15 2.85
C ALA A 411 -14.94 -16.85 2.33
N GLY A 412 -15.43 -15.61 2.44
CA GLY A 412 -16.80 -15.24 2.06
C GLY A 412 -17.88 -15.77 3.01
N GLU A 413 -17.49 -16.29 4.18
CA GLU A 413 -18.40 -16.80 5.20
C GLU A 413 -18.72 -15.73 6.25
N GLU A 414 -19.94 -15.80 6.79
CA GLU A 414 -20.28 -15.05 8.00
C GLU A 414 -19.81 -15.78 9.24
N VAL A 415 -19.74 -15.06 10.36
CA VAL A 415 -19.42 -15.66 11.65
C VAL A 415 -20.67 -16.40 12.16
N PRO A 416 -20.63 -17.74 12.29
CA PRO A 416 -21.77 -18.48 12.83
C PRO A 416 -22.13 -17.99 14.23
N THR A 417 -23.43 -17.93 14.56
CA THR A 417 -23.89 -17.45 15.87
C THR A 417 -23.26 -18.21 17.05
N SER A 418 -22.94 -19.49 16.86
CA SER A 418 -22.22 -20.31 17.85
C SER A 418 -20.79 -19.80 18.11
N ILE A 419 -20.07 -19.40 17.06
CA ILE A 419 -18.73 -18.82 17.15
C ILE A 419 -18.82 -17.39 17.70
N GLU A 420 -19.77 -16.60 17.21
CA GLU A 420 -19.98 -15.20 17.61
C GLU A 420 -20.21 -15.06 19.12
N LYS A 421 -21.08 -15.91 19.70
CA LYS A 421 -21.36 -15.91 21.14
C LYS A 421 -20.11 -16.17 21.98
N ARG A 422 -19.21 -17.04 21.51
CA ARG A 422 -17.96 -17.36 22.20
C ARG A 422 -16.95 -16.23 22.06
N LEU A 423 -16.80 -15.65 20.85
CA LEU A 423 -15.95 -14.49 20.63
C LEU A 423 -16.39 -13.27 21.44
N ALA A 424 -17.70 -13.07 21.64
CA ALA A 424 -18.21 -12.00 22.51
C ALA A 424 -17.75 -12.14 23.98
N GLN A 425 -17.30 -13.33 24.38
CA GLN A 425 -16.77 -13.65 25.70
C GLN A 425 -15.28 -13.99 25.66
N ARG A 426 -14.53 -13.53 24.64
CA ARG A 426 -13.13 -13.91 24.38
C ARG A 426 -12.21 -13.85 25.61
N ASP A 427 -12.42 -12.87 26.49
CA ASP A 427 -11.55 -12.61 27.64
C ASP A 427 -11.85 -13.57 28.80
N GLN A 428 -12.89 -14.41 28.67
CA GLN A 428 -13.32 -15.43 29.64
C GLN A 428 -13.05 -16.86 29.15
N LEU A 429 -12.63 -17.04 27.89
CA LEU A 429 -12.37 -18.36 27.31
C LEU A 429 -11.08 -18.96 27.86
N SER A 430 -11.13 -20.24 28.25
CA SER A 430 -9.93 -21.02 28.59
C SER A 430 -9.12 -21.40 27.35
N GLU A 431 -7.90 -21.91 27.52
CA GLU A 431 -7.10 -22.45 26.40
C GLU A 431 -7.83 -23.59 25.67
N ASP A 432 -8.50 -24.47 26.41
CA ASP A 432 -9.30 -25.56 25.83
C ASP A 432 -10.51 -25.00 25.05
N ASP A 433 -11.15 -23.94 25.56
CA ASP A 433 -12.22 -23.26 24.82
C ASP A 433 -11.70 -22.66 23.52
N TRP A 434 -10.55 -21.98 23.54
CA TRP A 434 -9.94 -21.43 22.34
C TRP A 434 -9.58 -22.52 21.34
N PHE A 435 -9.02 -23.63 21.82
CA PHE A 435 -8.72 -24.80 21.01
C PHE A 435 -9.98 -25.31 20.30
N ASP A 436 -11.05 -25.53 21.07
CA ASP A 436 -12.34 -25.99 20.54
C ASP A 436 -12.97 -25.00 19.57
N LEU A 437 -12.78 -23.69 19.78
CA LEU A 437 -13.30 -22.65 18.90
C LEU A 437 -12.56 -22.64 17.56
N LEU A 438 -11.24 -22.82 17.57
CA LEU A 438 -10.43 -22.90 16.37
C LEU A 438 -10.71 -24.19 15.60
N MET A 439 -10.86 -25.31 16.30
CA MET A 439 -11.35 -26.58 15.75
C MET A 439 -12.70 -26.39 15.05
N GLN A 440 -13.67 -25.81 15.75
CA GLN A 440 -15.00 -25.53 15.24
C GLN A 440 -14.95 -24.63 14.01
N THR A 441 -14.15 -23.57 14.04
CA THR A 441 -13.95 -22.65 12.92
C THR A 441 -13.39 -23.37 11.70
N ARG A 442 -12.34 -24.20 11.89
CA ARG A 442 -11.71 -24.90 10.77
C ARG A 442 -12.59 -26.00 10.20
N LEU A 443 -13.32 -26.73 11.04
CA LEU A 443 -14.28 -27.75 10.61
C LEU A 443 -15.45 -27.12 9.85
N TYR A 444 -15.95 -25.97 10.30
CA TYR A 444 -16.99 -25.21 9.63
C TYR A 444 -16.58 -24.84 8.19
N LEU A 445 -15.33 -24.43 7.99
CA LEU A 445 -14.79 -24.06 6.67
C LEU A 445 -14.61 -25.23 5.69
N GLY A 446 -14.49 -26.48 6.16
CA GLY A 446 -14.36 -27.67 5.31
C GLY A 446 -13.16 -27.68 4.35
N THR A 447 -13.19 -28.58 3.34
CA THR A 447 -12.15 -28.74 2.30
C THR A 447 -12.52 -27.95 1.06
N ARG A 448 -11.90 -26.77 0.85
CA ARG A 448 -12.22 -25.86 -0.25
C ARG A 448 -11.00 -25.46 -1.07
N ASP A 449 -11.17 -25.35 -2.39
CA ASP A 449 -10.09 -25.12 -3.36
C ASP A 449 -9.41 -23.75 -3.20
N ASP A 450 -10.13 -22.77 -2.67
CA ASP A 450 -9.63 -21.42 -2.38
C ASP A 450 -8.88 -21.32 -1.04
N LEU A 451 -8.92 -22.37 -0.20
CA LEU A 451 -8.08 -22.47 1.00
C LEU A 451 -7.20 -23.74 0.96
N PRO A 452 -6.33 -23.89 -0.05
CA PRO A 452 -5.51 -25.08 -0.18
C PRO A 452 -4.46 -25.14 0.94
N GLY A 453 -4.19 -26.35 1.45
CA GLY A 453 -3.11 -26.58 2.41
C GLY A 453 -3.16 -25.67 3.64
N ARG A 454 -2.18 -24.77 3.79
CA ARG A 454 -2.03 -23.85 4.94
C ARG A 454 -2.68 -22.48 4.74
N THR A 455 -3.33 -22.20 3.61
CA THR A 455 -3.87 -20.86 3.32
C THR A 455 -4.81 -20.34 4.41
N ALA A 456 -5.62 -21.20 5.03
CA ALA A 456 -6.48 -20.79 6.16
C ALA A 456 -5.67 -20.31 7.37
N LEU A 457 -4.56 -20.98 7.69
CA LEU A 457 -3.65 -20.58 8.77
C LEU A 457 -2.98 -19.25 8.41
N ASP A 458 -2.44 -19.14 7.19
CA ASP A 458 -1.71 -17.95 6.76
C ASP A 458 -2.61 -16.70 6.77
N LEU A 459 -3.86 -16.82 6.28
CA LEU A 459 -4.85 -15.74 6.32
C LEU A 459 -5.21 -15.34 7.75
N LEU A 460 -5.43 -16.31 8.63
CA LEU A 460 -5.77 -16.01 10.02
C LEU A 460 -4.61 -15.29 10.72
N LEU A 461 -3.39 -15.82 10.63
CA LEU A 461 -2.21 -15.23 11.25
C LEU A 461 -1.90 -13.84 10.68
N ALA A 462 -2.01 -13.65 9.36
CA ALA A 462 -1.87 -12.32 8.76
C ALA A 462 -2.82 -11.30 9.40
N ARG A 463 -4.11 -11.67 9.55
CA ARG A 463 -5.13 -10.79 10.15
C ARG A 463 -4.90 -10.53 11.65
N MET A 464 -4.42 -11.53 12.39
CA MET A 464 -4.00 -11.32 13.79
C MET A 464 -2.90 -10.26 13.85
N LEU A 465 -1.85 -10.41 13.05
CA LEU A 465 -0.65 -9.58 13.15
C LEU A 465 -0.88 -8.15 12.63
N GLU A 466 -1.64 -7.99 11.53
CA GLU A 466 -2.05 -6.68 10.98
C GLU A 466 -2.82 -5.82 11.99
N SER A 467 -3.54 -6.46 12.92
CA SER A 467 -4.32 -5.77 13.95
C SER A 467 -3.45 -5.18 15.07
N LEU A 468 -2.22 -5.68 15.25
CA LEU A 468 -1.37 -5.29 16.37
C LEU A 468 -0.76 -3.89 16.20
N ASP A 469 0.01 -3.70 15.13
CA ASP A 469 0.64 -2.43 14.74
C ASP A 469 1.11 -2.47 13.26
N PRO A 470 1.51 -1.34 12.65
CA PRO A 470 1.98 -1.30 11.26
C PRO A 470 3.33 -2.00 10.99
N PHE A 471 4.03 -2.49 12.02
CA PHE A 471 5.39 -3.04 11.92
C PHE A 471 5.43 -4.57 12.15
N SER A 472 4.36 -5.10 12.72
CA SER A 472 4.15 -6.51 13.04
C SER A 472 3.49 -7.21 11.85
N ARG A 473 4.03 -8.35 11.45
CA ARG A 473 3.51 -9.12 10.29
C ARG A 473 3.81 -10.60 10.43
N TYR A 474 2.90 -11.40 9.90
CA TYR A 474 3.16 -12.80 9.63
C TYR A 474 4.06 -12.92 8.38
N LEU A 475 5.01 -13.84 8.43
CA LEU A 475 5.84 -14.25 7.30
C LEU A 475 5.50 -15.69 6.98
N THR A 476 5.06 -15.93 5.74
CA THR A 476 4.88 -17.29 5.24
C THR A 476 6.21 -18.04 5.22
N ARG A 477 6.19 -19.36 4.97
CA ARG A 477 7.42 -20.14 4.83
C ARG A 477 8.27 -19.62 3.67
N GLU A 478 7.61 -19.24 2.59
CA GLU A 478 8.18 -18.73 1.36
C GLU A 478 8.82 -17.37 1.62
N ASP A 479 8.08 -16.44 2.25
CA ASP A 479 8.60 -15.13 2.66
C ASP A 479 9.84 -15.26 3.55
N LEU A 480 9.80 -16.21 4.49
CA LEU A 480 10.88 -16.44 5.43
C LEU A 480 12.11 -17.03 4.74
N GLN A 481 11.92 -17.98 3.83
CA GLN A 481 13.00 -18.53 3.03
C GLN A 481 13.64 -17.44 2.17
N GLU A 482 12.84 -16.59 1.53
CA GLU A 482 13.34 -15.47 0.74
C GLU A 482 14.10 -14.47 1.62
N LEU A 483 13.56 -14.11 2.78
CA LEU A 483 14.21 -13.20 3.73
C LEU A 483 15.53 -13.76 4.26
N ARG A 484 15.59 -15.06 4.59
CA ARG A 484 16.83 -15.74 5.01
C ARG A 484 17.85 -15.78 3.88
N ARG A 485 17.43 -16.09 2.65
CA ARG A 485 18.32 -16.05 1.46
C ARG A 485 18.90 -14.65 1.26
N LYS A 486 18.09 -13.58 1.45
CA LYS A 486 18.53 -12.18 1.39
C LYS A 486 19.52 -11.83 2.52
N ASN A 487 19.25 -12.28 3.75
CA ASN A 487 20.06 -11.96 4.93
C ASN A 487 21.37 -12.75 5.04
N GLU A 488 21.43 -13.99 4.53
CA GLU A 488 22.63 -14.84 4.55
C GLU A 488 23.74 -14.35 3.57
N GLY A 489 23.54 -13.21 2.92
CA GLY A 489 24.56 -12.58 2.07
C GLY A 489 24.83 -13.34 0.76
N HIS A 490 23.88 -14.18 0.33
CA HIS A 490 23.98 -14.92 -0.94
C HIS A 490 23.82 -14.03 -2.18
N PHE A 491 23.47 -12.76 -2.01
CA PHE A 491 23.29 -11.80 -3.10
C PHE A 491 24.44 -10.79 -3.14
N ALA A 492 25.29 -10.94 -4.15
CA ALA A 492 26.18 -9.90 -4.64
C ALA A 492 25.66 -9.47 -6.01
N GLY A 493 25.49 -8.18 -6.23
CA GLY A 493 25.07 -7.64 -7.52
C GLY A 493 26.25 -7.07 -8.30
N ILE A 494 25.96 -6.42 -9.42
CA ILE A 494 26.93 -5.58 -10.12
C ILE A 494 27.02 -4.16 -9.52
N GLY A 495 26.15 -3.80 -8.58
CA GLY A 495 26.20 -2.50 -7.88
C GLY A 495 25.75 -1.35 -8.75
N VAL A 496 24.49 -1.40 -9.18
CA VAL A 496 23.87 -0.41 -10.05
C VAL A 496 22.44 -0.16 -9.58
N LEU A 497 22.03 1.11 -9.59
CA LEU A 497 20.63 1.49 -9.50
C LEU A 497 20.09 1.57 -10.92
N LEU A 498 19.01 0.83 -11.18
CA LEU A 498 18.40 0.70 -12.50
C LEU A 498 17.00 1.33 -12.47
N GLY A 499 16.62 1.85 -13.62
CA GLY A 499 15.26 2.20 -13.99
C GLY A 499 14.91 1.45 -15.27
N GLU A 500 13.65 1.52 -15.66
CA GLU A 500 13.18 0.90 -16.89
C GLU A 500 13.18 1.94 -18.02
N ASP A 501 13.77 1.60 -19.17
CA ASP A 501 13.65 2.38 -20.42
C ASP A 501 12.51 1.77 -21.23
N GLU A 502 11.30 2.29 -21.01
CA GLU A 502 10.07 1.76 -21.60
C GLU A 502 10.06 1.87 -23.13
N LYS A 503 10.80 2.83 -23.72
CA LYS A 503 10.85 3.00 -25.18
C LYS A 503 11.51 1.81 -25.90
N ASN A 504 12.41 1.11 -25.23
CA ASN A 504 13.17 0.01 -25.82
C ASN A 504 12.99 -1.31 -25.05
N HIS A 505 12.18 -1.31 -23.99
CA HIS A 505 12.06 -2.38 -23.01
C HIS A 505 13.46 -2.84 -22.50
N GLN A 506 14.31 -1.88 -22.14
CA GLN A 506 15.68 -2.13 -21.67
C GLN A 506 15.86 -1.64 -20.23
N LEU A 507 16.91 -2.08 -19.52
CA LEU A 507 17.22 -1.53 -18.20
C LEU A 507 18.10 -0.28 -18.38
N ARG A 508 17.64 0.88 -17.92
CA ARG A 508 18.46 2.10 -17.88
C ARG A 508 19.23 2.18 -16.57
N VAL A 509 20.50 2.52 -16.66
CA VAL A 509 21.35 2.78 -15.51
C VAL A 509 21.04 4.16 -14.96
N VAL A 510 20.37 4.23 -13.81
CA VAL A 510 20.17 5.50 -13.08
C VAL A 510 21.49 5.98 -12.53
N THR A 511 22.20 5.13 -11.78
CA THR A 511 23.58 5.39 -11.38
C THR A 511 24.28 4.09 -10.98
N PRO A 512 25.55 3.86 -11.36
CA PRO A 512 26.34 2.84 -10.70
C PRO A 512 26.65 3.26 -9.25
N VAL A 513 26.96 2.29 -8.39
CA VAL A 513 27.48 2.56 -7.04
C VAL A 513 28.96 2.87 -7.13
N LEU A 514 29.38 3.99 -6.54
CA LEU A 514 30.77 4.47 -6.61
C LEU A 514 31.74 3.38 -6.12
N GLY A 515 32.76 3.09 -6.92
CA GLY A 515 33.75 2.07 -6.61
C GLY A 515 33.24 0.62 -6.69
N GLY A 516 31.95 0.37 -6.95
CA GLY A 516 31.36 -0.97 -7.12
C GLY A 516 31.71 -1.64 -8.46
N PRO A 517 31.31 -2.91 -8.66
CA PRO A 517 31.68 -3.68 -9.87
C PRO A 517 31.32 -3.00 -11.20
N ALA A 518 30.08 -2.54 -11.36
CA ALA A 518 29.61 -1.84 -12.55
C ALA A 518 30.34 -0.52 -12.78
N PHE A 519 30.60 0.25 -11.71
CA PHE A 519 31.37 1.49 -11.80
C PHE A 519 32.80 1.24 -12.33
N ARG A 520 33.48 0.22 -11.79
CA ARG A 520 34.83 -0.19 -12.21
C ARG A 520 34.86 -0.74 -13.63
N ALA A 521 33.80 -1.44 -14.03
CA ALA A 521 33.63 -1.94 -15.38
C ALA A 521 33.35 -0.83 -16.42
N GLY A 522 33.10 0.40 -15.96
CA GLY A 522 32.95 1.57 -16.82
C GLY A 522 31.50 1.96 -17.09
N LEU A 523 30.52 1.30 -16.45
CA LEU A 523 29.11 1.65 -16.54
C LEU A 523 28.87 3.05 -15.96
N ARG A 524 27.97 3.83 -16.58
CA ARG A 524 27.65 5.21 -16.19
C ARG A 524 26.14 5.45 -16.16
N ALA A 525 25.73 6.48 -15.43
CA ALA A 525 24.36 6.98 -15.48
C ALA A 525 23.96 7.29 -16.94
N GLY A 526 22.78 6.83 -17.36
CA GLY A 526 22.25 6.99 -18.71
C GLY A 526 22.52 5.80 -19.66
N ASP A 527 23.46 4.91 -19.33
CA ASP A 527 23.71 3.70 -20.13
C ASP A 527 22.47 2.76 -20.11
N ARG A 528 22.27 1.96 -21.17
CA ARG A 528 21.14 1.02 -21.28
C ARG A 528 21.63 -0.41 -21.42
N ILE A 529 21.11 -1.32 -20.62
CA ILE A 529 21.40 -2.74 -20.68
C ILE A 529 20.38 -3.38 -21.63
N ALA A 530 20.88 -3.79 -22.80
CA ALA A 530 20.09 -4.42 -23.86
C ALA A 530 19.96 -5.94 -23.70
N ALA A 531 20.96 -6.60 -23.10
CA ALA A 531 20.95 -8.04 -22.86
C ALA A 531 21.74 -8.41 -21.60
N ILE A 532 21.36 -9.52 -20.96
CA ILE A 532 22.02 -10.11 -19.79
C ILE A 532 22.25 -11.59 -20.09
N ASP A 533 23.51 -12.04 -20.06
CA ASP A 533 23.94 -13.40 -20.40
C ASP A 533 23.32 -13.92 -21.72
N GLY A 534 23.29 -13.04 -22.73
CA GLY A 534 22.76 -13.34 -24.06
C GLY A 534 21.22 -13.28 -24.18
N ARG A 535 20.49 -13.13 -23.09
CA ARG A 535 19.03 -12.91 -23.10
C ARG A 535 18.74 -11.43 -23.28
N LYS A 536 17.91 -11.07 -24.25
CA LYS A 536 17.49 -9.68 -24.41
C LYS A 536 16.61 -9.27 -23.24
N VAL A 537 16.89 -8.11 -22.67
CA VAL A 537 16.10 -7.57 -21.57
C VAL A 537 14.65 -7.37 -22.01
N ALA A 538 14.43 -6.93 -23.25
CA ALA A 538 13.09 -6.69 -23.81
C ALA A 538 12.20 -7.93 -23.88
N GLU A 539 12.74 -9.14 -23.71
CA GLU A 539 12.02 -10.41 -23.84
C GLU A 539 11.76 -11.07 -22.47
N ILE A 540 12.13 -10.44 -21.35
CA ILE A 540 11.97 -10.98 -19.99
C ILE A 540 11.34 -9.95 -19.04
N PRO A 541 10.56 -10.37 -18.02
CA PRO A 541 10.02 -9.46 -17.01
C PRO A 541 11.13 -8.70 -16.26
N TYR A 542 10.85 -7.47 -15.85
CA TYR A 542 11.81 -6.60 -15.17
C TYR A 542 12.42 -7.25 -13.91
N GLU A 543 11.59 -7.88 -13.07
CA GLU A 543 12.02 -8.60 -11.87
C GLU A 543 12.99 -9.73 -12.21
N GLN A 544 12.70 -10.47 -13.28
CA GLN A 544 13.57 -11.53 -13.76
C GLN A 544 14.89 -10.97 -14.30
N ALA A 545 14.87 -9.80 -14.95
CA ALA A 545 16.08 -9.13 -15.42
C ALA A 545 16.96 -8.66 -14.24
N LEU A 546 16.36 -8.17 -13.15
CA LEU A 546 17.07 -7.84 -11.91
C LEU A 546 17.71 -9.08 -11.28
N ASP A 547 16.97 -10.19 -11.18
CA ASP A 547 17.46 -11.45 -10.63
C ASP A 547 18.69 -11.97 -11.40
N LEU A 548 18.74 -11.77 -12.72
CA LEU A 548 19.89 -12.16 -13.54
C LEU A 548 21.14 -11.29 -13.29
N LEU A 549 20.99 -10.04 -12.88
CA LEU A 549 22.12 -9.17 -12.53
C LEU A 549 22.68 -9.48 -11.13
N GLU A 550 21.85 -10.06 -10.28
CA GLU A 550 22.25 -10.58 -8.98
C GLU A 550 22.80 -12.00 -9.08
N GLY A 551 23.54 -12.44 -8.06
CA GLY A 551 24.10 -13.78 -8.03
C GLY A 551 25.16 -13.97 -6.95
N ARG A 552 25.82 -15.12 -6.98
CA ARG A 552 26.86 -15.45 -6.00
C ARG A 552 28.03 -14.48 -6.14
N LYS A 553 28.57 -14.01 -5.01
CA LYS A 553 29.80 -13.22 -4.97
C LYS A 553 30.94 -13.92 -5.74
N GLY A 554 31.64 -13.19 -6.60
CA GLY A 554 32.72 -13.69 -7.45
C GLY A 554 32.26 -14.38 -8.75
N SER A 555 30.95 -14.60 -8.94
CA SER A 555 30.43 -15.04 -10.23
C SER A 555 30.41 -13.88 -11.22
N THR A 556 30.43 -14.16 -12.52
CA THR A 556 30.37 -13.13 -13.56
C THR A 556 28.99 -13.05 -14.21
N VAL A 557 28.62 -11.86 -14.67
CA VAL A 557 27.50 -11.62 -15.58
C VAL A 557 28.00 -10.88 -16.79
N THR A 558 27.53 -11.24 -17.97
CA THR A 558 27.83 -10.52 -19.21
C THR A 558 26.62 -9.69 -19.59
N ILE A 559 26.79 -8.37 -19.61
CA ILE A 559 25.75 -7.44 -20.04
C ILE A 559 26.11 -6.85 -21.40
N SER A 560 25.13 -6.66 -22.26
CA SER A 560 25.25 -5.86 -23.47
C SER A 560 24.75 -4.46 -23.17
N VAL A 561 25.60 -3.45 -23.31
CA VAL A 561 25.33 -2.08 -22.87
C VAL A 561 25.38 -1.13 -24.06
N LEU A 562 24.27 -0.45 -24.33
CA LEU A 562 24.22 0.71 -25.20
C LEU A 562 24.54 1.96 -24.38
N GLN A 563 25.75 2.50 -24.58
CA GLN A 563 26.18 3.71 -23.87
C GLN A 563 25.58 4.96 -24.49
N GLU A 564 25.36 5.99 -23.67
CA GLU A 564 24.79 7.26 -24.15
C GLU A 564 25.69 7.90 -25.23
N GLY A 565 25.12 8.09 -26.42
CA GLY A 565 25.77 8.66 -27.60
C GLY A 565 26.41 7.65 -28.57
N GLU A 566 26.39 6.35 -28.25
CA GLU A 566 26.91 5.29 -29.11
C GLU A 566 25.79 4.62 -29.92
N ALA A 567 26.10 4.17 -31.14
CA ALA A 567 25.12 3.55 -32.03
C ALA A 567 24.93 2.04 -31.79
N GLU A 568 25.96 1.36 -31.27
CA GLU A 568 25.97 -0.11 -31.13
C GLU A 568 26.23 -0.54 -29.67
N PRO A 569 25.53 -1.57 -29.16
CA PRO A 569 25.77 -2.12 -27.83
C PRO A 569 27.17 -2.74 -27.70
N LYS A 570 27.83 -2.53 -26.56
CA LYS A 570 29.12 -3.16 -26.21
C LYS A 570 28.91 -4.21 -25.13
N SER A 571 29.53 -5.37 -25.31
CA SER A 571 29.51 -6.42 -24.29
C SER A 571 30.50 -6.10 -23.16
N MET A 572 30.04 -6.26 -21.92
CA MET A 572 30.80 -6.02 -20.70
C MET A 572 30.58 -7.18 -19.74
N THR A 573 31.65 -7.88 -19.38
CA THR A 573 31.61 -8.92 -18.34
C THR A 573 31.98 -8.31 -16.99
N ILE A 574 31.09 -8.43 -16.02
CA ILE A 574 31.23 -7.86 -14.68
C ILE A 574 31.26 -8.98 -13.66
N GLU A 575 32.26 -8.98 -12.80
CA GLU A 575 32.32 -9.85 -11.62
C GLU A 575 31.42 -9.30 -10.51
N ARG A 576 30.42 -10.07 -10.08
CA ARG A 576 29.50 -9.70 -9.00
C ARG A 576 30.26 -9.61 -7.67
N GLY A 577 30.04 -8.52 -6.95
CA GLY A 577 30.79 -8.22 -5.74
C GLY A 577 29.96 -7.48 -4.69
N PRO A 578 30.52 -7.27 -3.49
CA PRO A 578 29.86 -6.47 -2.48
C PRO A 578 29.70 -5.04 -2.99
N VAL A 579 28.54 -4.45 -2.69
CA VAL A 579 28.15 -3.11 -3.09
C VAL A 579 28.01 -2.29 -1.83
N GLN A 580 28.80 -1.22 -1.71
CA GLN A 580 28.80 -0.36 -0.55
C GLN A 580 28.08 0.95 -0.92
N ILE A 581 26.84 1.08 -0.47
CA ILE A 581 26.07 2.31 -0.68
C ILE A 581 26.62 3.37 0.26
N GLU A 582 26.96 4.54 -0.28
CA GLU A 582 27.42 5.68 0.52
C GLU A 582 26.35 6.08 1.55
N SER A 583 26.70 6.03 2.82
CA SER A 583 25.81 6.43 3.92
C SER A 583 26.14 7.82 4.47
N VAL A 584 27.32 8.34 4.16
CA VAL A 584 27.84 9.66 4.59
C VAL A 584 28.10 10.53 3.36
N VAL A 585 27.14 11.39 3.01
CA VAL A 585 27.21 12.25 1.83
C VAL A 585 27.42 13.71 2.20
N GLY A 586 28.05 14.47 1.29
CA GLY A 586 28.30 15.90 1.47
C GLY A 586 27.23 16.75 0.80
N LEU A 587 27.50 18.05 0.71
CA LEU A 587 26.65 19.04 0.07
C LEU A 587 26.60 18.82 -1.44
N GLN A 588 27.76 18.62 -2.08
CA GLN A 588 27.83 18.56 -3.54
C GLN A 588 28.89 17.56 -3.99
N ARG A 589 28.58 16.77 -5.02
CA ARG A 589 29.58 15.88 -5.62
C ARG A 589 30.54 16.68 -6.51
N ARG A 590 31.84 16.44 -6.37
CA ARG A 590 32.94 17.04 -7.14
C ARG A 590 33.17 16.29 -8.46
N PRO A 591 33.95 16.86 -9.41
CA PRO A 591 34.29 16.21 -10.68
C PRO A 591 35.00 14.85 -10.53
N ASP A 592 35.72 14.63 -9.43
CA ASP A 592 36.38 13.36 -9.08
C ASP A 592 35.44 12.37 -8.36
N HIS A 593 34.14 12.68 -8.32
CA HIS A 593 33.09 11.96 -7.61
C HIS A 593 33.19 11.98 -6.07
N SER A 594 34.17 12.67 -5.48
CA SER A 594 34.22 12.89 -4.03
C SER A 594 33.15 13.89 -3.58
N TRP A 595 32.83 13.89 -2.28
CA TRP A 595 31.87 14.82 -1.69
C TRP A 595 32.52 16.10 -1.18
N ASP A 596 31.90 17.25 -1.48
CA ASP A 596 32.17 18.50 -0.78
C ASP A 596 31.37 18.59 0.51
N TYR A 597 32.09 18.60 1.63
CA TYR A 597 31.52 18.61 2.97
C TYR A 597 31.58 20.01 3.61
N TRP A 598 31.95 21.06 2.87
CA TRP A 598 31.95 22.43 3.41
C TRP A 598 30.65 23.15 3.06
N LEU A 599 29.96 23.64 4.10
CA LEU A 599 28.82 24.54 3.93
C LEU A 599 29.27 26.00 3.88
N ASP A 600 30.23 26.35 4.75
CA ASP A 600 30.92 27.63 4.74
C ASP A 600 32.35 27.44 5.22
N LYS A 601 33.29 27.32 4.27
CA LYS A 601 34.70 27.10 4.58
C LYS A 601 35.35 28.30 5.30
N LYS A 602 34.88 29.53 5.05
CA LYS A 602 35.42 30.74 5.70
C LYS A 602 35.07 30.74 7.19
N ASP A 603 33.83 30.38 7.49
CA ASP A 603 33.34 30.27 8.86
C ASP A 603 33.66 28.91 9.52
N GLY A 604 34.32 27.99 8.80
CA GLY A 604 34.71 26.67 9.32
C GLY A 604 33.51 25.76 9.57
N ILE A 605 32.45 25.87 8.78
CA ILE A 605 31.19 25.14 8.95
C ILE A 605 31.11 24.01 7.93
N GLY A 606 31.11 22.78 8.44
CA GLY A 606 30.91 21.57 7.65
C GLY A 606 29.44 21.17 7.54
N TYR A 607 29.11 20.41 6.49
CA TYR A 607 27.82 19.76 6.29
C TYR A 607 28.05 18.28 5.97
N VAL A 608 27.33 17.42 6.69
CA VAL A 608 27.31 15.98 6.46
C VAL A 608 25.87 15.51 6.53
N ARG A 609 25.39 14.83 5.49
CA ARG A 609 24.10 14.14 5.51
C ARG A 609 24.31 12.65 5.69
N LEU A 610 23.58 12.07 6.64
CA LEU A 610 23.50 10.62 6.79
C LEU A 610 22.23 10.14 6.10
N THR A 611 22.35 9.31 5.08
CA THR A 611 21.19 8.78 4.34
C THR A 611 20.60 7.51 4.99
N ARG A 612 21.39 6.84 5.82
CA ARG A 612 21.03 5.64 6.62
C ARG A 612 22.11 5.35 7.66
N PHE A 613 21.80 4.51 8.64
CA PHE A 613 22.77 3.93 9.57
C PHE A 613 23.15 2.51 9.14
N ALA A 614 24.25 2.39 8.41
CA ALA A 614 24.87 1.12 8.01
C ALA A 614 26.09 0.83 8.89
N ASN A 615 26.56 -0.43 8.88
CA ASN A 615 27.66 -0.93 9.71
C ASN A 615 28.92 -0.04 9.68
N ASP A 616 29.20 0.56 8.53
CA ASP A 616 30.39 1.37 8.26
C ASP A 616 30.15 2.88 8.40
N THR A 617 28.89 3.33 8.58
CA THR A 617 28.54 4.75 8.75
C THR A 617 29.39 5.44 9.84
N PRO A 618 29.57 4.87 11.05
CA PRO A 618 30.38 5.53 12.08
C PRO A 618 31.84 5.72 11.64
N GLN A 619 32.42 4.72 10.97
CA GLN A 619 33.81 4.80 10.49
C GLN A 619 33.97 5.82 9.36
N GLN A 620 33.04 5.84 8.39
CA GLN A 620 33.02 6.84 7.33
C GLN A 620 32.91 8.26 7.91
N LEU A 621 32.00 8.47 8.86
CA LEU A 621 31.80 9.75 9.52
C LEU A 621 33.05 10.19 10.28
N ARG A 622 33.68 9.30 11.07
CA ARG A 622 34.96 9.58 11.77
C ARG A 622 36.05 10.05 10.79
N ARG A 623 36.17 9.43 9.62
CA ARG A 623 37.16 9.81 8.59
C ARG A 623 36.87 11.21 8.03
N VAL A 624 35.62 11.50 7.70
CA VAL A 624 35.19 12.82 7.19
C VAL A 624 35.45 13.90 8.24
N LEU A 625 35.02 13.70 9.49
CA LEU A 625 35.22 14.65 10.58
C LEU A 625 36.70 14.90 10.88
N SER A 626 37.53 13.84 10.91
CA SER A 626 38.99 13.96 11.09
C SER A 626 39.64 14.77 9.95
N ASN A 627 39.21 14.57 8.70
CA ASN A 627 39.70 15.35 7.57
C ASN A 627 39.28 16.83 7.67
N LEU A 628 38.00 17.10 7.94
CA LEU A 628 37.49 18.46 8.09
C LEU A 628 38.16 19.20 9.25
N ARG A 629 38.36 18.54 10.39
CA ARG A 629 39.02 19.12 11.57
C ARG A 629 40.45 19.55 11.28
N ARG A 630 41.22 18.74 10.54
CA ARG A 630 42.58 19.12 10.08
C ARG A 630 42.59 20.37 9.20
N HIS A 631 41.45 20.73 8.62
CA HIS A 631 41.29 21.90 7.74
C HIS A 631 40.44 23.01 8.37
N GLY A 632 40.31 23.04 9.70
CA GLY A 632 39.73 24.17 10.43
C GLY A 632 38.22 24.10 10.68
N LEU A 633 37.64 22.89 10.78
CA LEU A 633 36.23 22.72 11.18
C LEU A 633 35.99 23.28 12.59
N ARG A 634 34.98 24.15 12.71
CA ARG A 634 34.51 24.77 13.96
C ARG A 634 33.06 24.43 14.29
N ALA A 635 32.23 24.19 13.27
CA ALA A 635 30.85 23.75 13.44
C ALA A 635 30.45 22.70 12.40
N LEU A 636 29.48 21.86 12.76
CA LEU A 636 28.92 20.84 11.88
C LEU A 636 27.40 20.96 11.82
N VAL A 637 26.86 20.96 10.60
CA VAL A 637 25.46 20.65 10.33
C VAL A 637 25.38 19.16 9.97
N LEU A 638 24.74 18.37 10.83
CA LEU A 638 24.46 16.95 10.62
C LEU A 638 23.01 16.79 10.14
N ASP A 639 22.84 16.44 8.87
CA ASP A 639 21.53 16.32 8.25
C ASP A 639 21.00 14.87 8.29
N LEU A 640 19.90 14.67 9.01
CA LEU A 640 19.20 13.39 9.16
C LEU A 640 17.81 13.42 8.49
N ARG A 641 17.50 14.45 7.68
CA ARG A 641 16.24 14.51 6.92
C ARG A 641 16.18 13.37 5.91
N PHE A 642 15.00 12.76 5.78
CA PHE A 642 14.77 11.60 4.90
C PHE A 642 15.62 10.37 5.24
N ASN A 643 16.14 10.28 6.46
CA ASN A 643 16.87 9.11 6.93
C ASN A 643 15.94 8.19 7.73
N PRO A 644 15.57 7.01 7.17
CA PRO A 644 14.61 6.10 7.80
C PRO A 644 15.20 5.33 9.00
N GLY A 645 16.45 5.62 9.37
CA GLY A 645 17.18 4.93 10.42
C GLY A 645 18.16 3.90 9.87
N GLY A 646 18.21 2.74 10.51
CA GLY A 646 19.16 1.68 10.19
C GLY A 646 19.56 0.91 11.43
N LEU A 647 20.80 0.43 11.48
CA LEU A 647 21.30 -0.38 12.57
C LEU A 647 21.42 0.43 13.86
N LEU A 648 20.87 -0.11 14.94
CA LEU A 648 20.88 0.49 16.27
C LEU A 648 22.31 0.79 16.72
N GLU A 649 23.20 -0.19 16.61
CA GLU A 649 24.61 -0.07 17.02
C GLU A 649 25.29 1.08 16.28
N SER A 650 25.04 1.20 14.97
CA SER A 650 25.59 2.26 14.14
C SER A 650 25.03 3.64 14.51
N ALA A 651 23.73 3.74 14.81
CA ALA A 651 23.13 4.98 15.28
C ALA A 651 23.70 5.41 16.65
N THR A 652 23.82 4.48 17.59
CA THR A 652 24.40 4.77 18.91
C THR A 652 25.88 5.15 18.82
N GLU A 653 26.67 4.50 17.97
CA GLU A 653 28.06 4.90 17.73
C GLU A 653 28.18 6.29 17.11
N VAL A 654 27.25 6.69 16.23
CA VAL A 654 27.22 8.06 15.69
C VAL A 654 26.91 9.08 16.78
N ALA A 655 25.94 8.82 17.66
CA ALA A 655 25.64 9.69 18.80
C ALA A 655 26.86 9.83 19.74
N ASP A 656 27.54 8.71 19.99
CA ASP A 656 28.73 8.60 20.83
C ASP A 656 29.92 9.44 20.33
N LEU A 657 29.99 9.76 19.03
CA LEU A 657 31.02 10.68 18.50
C LEU A 657 30.90 12.09 19.09
N PHE A 658 29.73 12.49 19.57
CA PHE A 658 29.45 13.86 19.99
C PHE A 658 29.09 13.97 21.47
N LEU A 659 28.76 12.86 22.14
CA LEU A 659 28.46 12.79 23.58
C LEU A 659 29.67 12.25 24.33
N ASP A 660 29.90 12.77 25.52
CA ASP A 660 31.08 12.43 26.32
C ASP A 660 30.80 11.57 27.54
N ASP A 661 29.56 11.56 28.01
CA ASP A 661 28.99 10.59 28.95
C ASP A 661 27.45 10.61 28.84
N GLY A 662 26.80 9.76 29.64
CA GLY A 662 25.35 9.74 29.78
C GLY A 662 24.62 8.76 28.86
N LEU A 663 23.32 8.60 29.11
CA LEU A 663 22.46 7.66 28.37
C LEU A 663 22.27 8.14 26.93
N ILE A 664 22.45 7.26 25.94
CA ILE A 664 22.09 7.51 24.54
C ILE A 664 20.65 7.08 24.29
N VAL A 665 20.34 5.82 24.65
CA VAL A 665 19.00 5.24 24.49
C VAL A 665 18.79 4.12 25.49
N ASP A 666 17.55 4.00 25.99
CA ASP A 666 17.10 2.89 26.80
C ASP A 666 16.08 2.05 26.01
N ILE A 667 16.30 0.75 25.92
CA ILE A 667 15.46 -0.18 25.14
C ILE A 667 14.64 -0.97 26.15
N ARG A 668 13.33 -0.72 26.19
CA ARG A 668 12.44 -1.34 27.17
C ARG A 668 11.54 -2.36 26.51
N SER A 669 11.73 -3.63 26.84
CA SER A 669 10.78 -4.70 26.52
C SER A 669 9.69 -4.78 27.59
N ARG A 670 8.56 -5.41 27.25
CA ARG A 670 7.50 -5.69 28.22
C ARG A 670 7.95 -6.64 29.33
N THR A 671 8.79 -7.63 29.02
CA THR A 671 9.22 -8.69 29.94
C THR A 671 10.30 -8.24 30.94
N GLY A 672 10.59 -6.94 31.01
CA GLY A 672 11.50 -6.35 31.99
C GLY A 672 12.99 -6.45 31.64
N ARG A 673 13.35 -7.02 30.48
CA ARG A 673 14.70 -6.87 29.94
C ARG A 673 14.85 -5.48 29.37
N SER A 674 15.47 -4.57 30.11
CA SER A 674 15.91 -3.28 29.59
C SER A 674 17.38 -3.35 29.19
N ARG A 675 17.72 -2.71 28.08
CA ARG A 675 19.10 -2.52 27.64
C ARG A 675 19.34 -1.04 27.44
N SER A 676 20.19 -0.47 28.28
CA SER A 676 20.67 0.89 28.13
C SER A 676 21.97 0.91 27.32
N ILE A 677 22.12 1.90 26.46
CA ILE A 677 23.37 2.17 25.74
C ILE A 677 23.83 3.56 26.18
N GLU A 678 25.05 3.65 26.72
CA GLU A 678 25.66 4.87 27.24
C GLU A 678 26.80 5.37 26.34
N ALA A 679 27.07 6.67 26.42
CA ALA A 679 28.16 7.32 25.72
C ALA A 679 29.50 7.16 26.44
N HIS A 680 30.58 7.24 25.67
CA HIS A 680 31.96 7.07 26.10
C HIS A 680 32.81 8.30 25.75
N ARG A 681 33.57 8.76 26.74
CA ARG A 681 34.39 9.98 26.66
C ARG A 681 35.48 9.99 25.58
N PHE A 682 35.97 8.83 25.18
CA PHE A 682 37.19 8.73 24.37
C PHE A 682 36.91 9.02 22.89
N GLY A 683 37.58 10.02 22.32
CA GLY A 683 37.47 10.34 20.89
C GLY A 683 36.30 11.26 20.52
N THR A 684 35.55 11.77 21.51
CA THR A 684 34.41 12.67 21.32
C THR A 684 34.82 14.05 20.76
N TYR A 685 34.04 14.58 19.81
CA TYR A 685 34.20 15.92 19.25
C TYR A 685 33.50 16.98 20.13
N ARG A 686 34.07 17.28 21.30
CA ARG A 686 33.46 18.19 22.31
C ARG A 686 33.48 19.67 21.94
N ASP A 687 34.53 20.11 21.26
CA ASP A 687 34.80 21.49 20.86
C ASP A 687 34.07 21.91 19.57
N LEU A 688 33.28 21.00 18.98
CA LEU A 688 32.60 21.21 17.72
C LEU A 688 31.16 21.69 17.95
N ALA A 689 30.82 22.90 17.52
CA ALA A 689 29.42 23.34 17.52
C ALA A 689 28.57 22.41 16.63
N LEU A 690 27.42 21.93 17.09
CA LEU A 690 26.62 20.91 16.40
C LEU A 690 25.17 21.37 16.21
N VAL A 691 24.72 21.33 14.96
CA VAL A 691 23.32 21.49 14.57
C VAL A 691 22.87 20.21 13.88
N VAL A 692 21.73 19.66 14.28
CA VAL A 692 21.16 18.46 13.66
C VAL A 692 19.86 18.84 12.94
N MET A 693 19.73 18.42 11.68
CA MET A 693 18.52 18.64 10.90
C MET A 693 17.66 17.39 10.87
N ILE A 694 16.36 17.51 11.14
CA ILE A 694 15.39 16.41 11.13
C ILE A 694 14.11 16.83 10.40
N ASN A 695 13.39 15.86 9.85
CA ASN A 695 12.06 16.06 9.29
C ASN A 695 11.14 14.88 9.60
N ARG A 696 9.92 14.91 9.05
CA ARG A 696 8.90 13.87 9.25
C ARG A 696 9.32 12.47 8.77
N GLU A 697 10.32 12.38 7.91
CA GLU A 697 10.89 11.12 7.39
C GLU A 697 12.17 10.68 8.16
N SER A 698 12.61 11.45 9.16
CA SER A 698 13.65 11.04 10.09
C SER A 698 13.06 10.01 11.07
N ALA A 699 13.49 8.75 11.00
CA ALA A 699 12.90 7.66 11.79
C ALA A 699 13.95 6.81 12.51
N SER A 700 13.54 6.10 13.58
CA SER A 700 14.32 5.06 14.26
C SER A 700 15.72 5.54 14.67
N GLY A 701 16.81 5.02 14.08
CA GLY A 701 18.18 5.46 14.38
C GLY A 701 18.39 6.98 14.30
N SER A 702 17.71 7.67 13.38
CA SER A 702 17.75 9.13 13.27
C SER A 702 17.14 9.82 14.50
N GLU A 703 16.09 9.22 15.05
CA GLU A 703 15.41 9.69 16.26
C GLU A 703 16.24 9.40 17.51
N ILE A 704 16.94 8.27 17.56
CA ILE A 704 17.90 7.95 18.64
C ILE A 704 19.01 8.99 18.69
N VAL A 705 19.66 9.27 17.55
CA VAL A 705 20.75 10.26 17.48
C VAL A 705 20.25 11.65 17.83
N SER A 706 19.15 12.09 17.23
CA SER A 706 18.62 13.43 17.49
C SER A 706 18.09 13.59 18.92
N ALA A 707 17.44 12.59 19.50
CA ALA A 707 17.00 12.61 20.90
C ALA A 707 18.18 12.65 21.86
N ALA A 708 19.18 11.78 21.68
CA ALA A 708 20.36 11.73 22.53
C ALA A 708 21.08 13.08 22.55
N LEU A 709 21.33 13.66 21.37
CA LEU A 709 22.02 14.94 21.28
C LEU A 709 21.20 16.13 21.78
N ALA A 710 19.89 16.12 21.61
CA ALA A 710 19.02 17.19 22.09
C ALA A 710 18.83 17.15 23.61
N ASP A 711 18.59 15.96 24.18
CA ASP A 711 18.32 15.81 25.61
C ASP A 711 19.56 16.07 26.47
N HIS A 712 20.75 15.82 25.93
CA HIS A 712 22.03 16.23 26.53
C HIS A 712 22.41 17.69 26.26
N GLN A 713 21.53 18.47 25.60
CA GLN A 713 21.80 19.86 25.17
C GLN A 713 23.07 19.99 24.31
N ARG A 714 23.49 18.91 23.66
CA ARG A 714 24.71 18.83 22.86
C ARG A 714 24.54 19.46 21.49
N ALA A 715 23.34 19.40 20.92
CA ALA A 715 23.04 19.96 19.61
C ALA A 715 21.74 20.77 19.60
N LYS A 716 21.68 21.76 18.71
CA LYS A 716 20.41 22.41 18.35
C LYS A 716 19.75 21.65 17.19
N LEU A 717 18.47 21.35 17.34
CA LEU A 717 17.68 20.70 16.29
C LEU A 717 17.01 21.75 15.39
N VAL A 718 17.00 21.53 14.08
CA VAL A 718 16.35 22.39 13.08
C VAL A 718 15.49 21.54 12.15
N GLY A 719 14.31 22.02 11.77
CA GLY A 719 13.44 21.35 10.80
C GLY A 719 12.09 21.00 11.41
N GLU A 720 11.66 19.74 11.32
CA GLU A 720 10.31 19.31 11.73
C GLU A 720 10.35 18.20 12.77
N ARG A 721 9.22 17.93 13.42
CA ARG A 721 9.08 16.72 14.24
C ARG A 721 9.38 15.47 13.40
N SER A 722 10.10 14.53 14.00
CA SER A 722 10.46 13.23 13.43
C SER A 722 9.27 12.28 13.25
N PHE A 723 9.50 11.11 12.67
CA PHE A 723 8.47 10.15 12.28
C PHE A 723 7.70 9.52 13.47
N GLY A 724 8.38 9.20 14.57
CA GLY A 724 7.82 8.48 15.73
C GLY A 724 8.00 6.96 15.68
N LYS A 725 9.00 6.44 14.95
CA LYS A 725 9.30 5.00 14.88
C LYS A 725 10.28 4.60 15.98
N GLY A 726 9.79 4.65 17.22
CA GLY A 726 10.54 4.24 18.41
C GLY A 726 10.39 2.77 18.80
N SER A 727 10.11 1.84 17.88
CA SER A 727 9.86 0.43 18.21
C SER A 727 10.96 -0.51 17.71
N VAL A 728 11.17 -1.61 18.44
CA VAL A 728 12.07 -2.71 18.08
C VAL A 728 11.24 -3.87 17.56
N GLN A 729 11.58 -4.38 16.38
CA GLN A 729 10.98 -5.60 15.85
C GLN A 729 11.95 -6.77 15.99
N GLU A 730 11.45 -7.87 16.54
CA GLU A 730 12.15 -9.14 16.58
C GLU A 730 11.41 -10.19 15.79
N PHE A 731 12.16 -11.20 15.39
CA PHE A 731 11.62 -12.33 14.65
C PHE A 731 11.44 -13.54 15.57
N ARG A 732 10.34 -14.26 15.38
CA ARG A 732 9.99 -15.48 16.11
C ARG A 732 9.61 -16.56 15.12
N ASP A 733 10.40 -17.63 15.08
CA ASP A 733 10.08 -18.82 14.30
C ASP A 733 8.88 -19.55 14.90
N LEU A 734 8.01 -20.06 14.02
CA LEU A 734 6.96 -21.02 14.36
C LEU A 734 7.45 -22.44 14.06
N GLU A 735 7.08 -23.42 14.88
CA GLU A 735 7.59 -24.79 14.81
C GLU A 735 7.40 -25.44 13.43
N ARG A 736 6.22 -25.22 12.84
CA ARG A 736 5.88 -25.74 11.51
C ARG A 736 6.16 -24.71 10.41
N GLY A 737 7.11 -23.81 10.59
CA GLY A 737 7.59 -22.90 9.56
C GLY A 737 6.67 -21.70 9.28
N GLY A 738 7.26 -20.68 8.68
CA GLY A 738 6.77 -19.30 8.77
C GLY A 738 7.32 -18.66 10.04
N GLY A 739 6.95 -17.41 10.29
CA GLY A 739 7.33 -16.75 11.53
C GLY A 739 6.66 -15.41 11.74
N LEU A 740 6.76 -14.91 12.97
CA LEU A 740 6.18 -13.65 13.38
C LEU A 740 7.28 -12.60 13.45
N LYS A 741 7.09 -11.49 12.73
CA LYS A 741 7.82 -10.26 13.02
C LYS A 741 6.95 -9.48 14.00
N LEU A 742 7.44 -9.30 15.24
CA LEU A 742 6.68 -8.67 16.33
C LEU A 742 7.42 -7.45 16.86
N THR A 743 6.68 -6.39 17.17
CA THR A 743 7.21 -5.32 18.00
C THR A 743 7.34 -5.79 19.45
N THR A 744 8.57 -5.90 19.97
CA THR A 744 8.85 -6.49 21.30
C THR A 744 9.32 -5.47 22.33
N ALA A 745 9.81 -4.30 21.88
CA ALA A 745 10.33 -3.26 22.76
C ALA A 745 10.15 -1.86 22.16
N THR A 746 10.31 -0.85 23.00
CA THR A 746 10.36 0.57 22.60
C THR A 746 11.66 1.24 23.01
N PHE A 747 12.09 2.21 22.20
CA PHE A 747 13.19 3.10 22.50
C PHE A 747 12.71 4.26 23.36
N HIS A 748 13.40 4.48 24.46
CA HIS A 748 13.21 5.59 25.38
C HIS A 748 14.40 6.53 25.30
N ARG A 749 14.06 7.82 25.29
CA ARG A 749 15.00 8.94 25.25
C ARG A 749 15.78 9.05 26.57
N PRO A 750 16.90 9.79 26.61
CA PRO A 750 17.61 10.07 27.87
C PRO A 750 16.74 10.74 28.93
N ASN A 751 15.75 11.54 28.52
CA ASN A 751 14.78 12.18 29.42
C ASN A 751 13.64 11.22 29.91
N GLY A 752 13.67 9.94 29.51
CA GLY A 752 12.72 8.90 29.88
C GLY A 752 11.49 8.78 28.96
N ALA A 753 11.22 9.76 28.10
CA ALA A 753 10.07 9.74 27.20
C ALA A 753 10.19 8.63 26.13
N ASN A 754 9.05 8.05 25.75
CA ASN A 754 8.99 7.04 24.70
C ASN A 754 9.11 7.71 23.32
N LEU A 755 9.98 7.20 22.44
CA LEU A 755 10.06 7.68 21.06
C LEU A 755 8.89 7.20 20.21
N HIS A 756 8.29 6.07 20.56
CA HIS A 756 7.28 5.41 19.73
C HIS A 756 5.95 6.14 19.80
N ARG A 757 5.41 6.45 18.62
CA ARG A 757 4.05 6.96 18.47
C ARG A 757 3.08 5.79 18.34
N PHE A 758 2.28 5.55 19.38
CA PHE A 758 1.17 4.61 19.29
C PHE A 758 -0.01 5.22 18.51
N PRO A 759 -0.88 4.41 17.89
CA PRO A 759 -1.99 4.89 17.07
C PRO A 759 -2.95 5.84 17.79
N GLU A 760 -3.12 5.68 19.10
CA GLU A 760 -4.03 6.51 19.90
C GLU A 760 -3.46 7.91 20.20
N MET A 761 -2.17 8.15 19.92
CA MET A 761 -1.47 9.39 20.23
C MET A 761 -1.64 10.46 19.13
N GLY A 762 -2.17 11.61 19.54
CA GLY A 762 -2.25 12.86 18.79
C GLY A 762 -0.92 13.64 18.73
N GLN A 763 -1.00 14.92 18.33
CA GLN A 763 0.19 15.77 18.15
C GLN A 763 0.69 16.40 19.47
N GLU A 764 -0.16 16.49 20.48
CA GLU A 764 0.18 17.12 21.76
C GLU A 764 0.90 16.14 22.70
N GLU A 765 0.82 14.83 22.49
CA GLU A 765 1.61 13.85 23.24
C GLU A 765 3.10 13.90 22.89
N THR A 766 3.91 13.43 23.84
CA THR A 766 5.37 13.35 23.72
C THR A 766 5.77 12.05 23.04
N TRP A 767 6.10 12.12 21.75
CA TRP A 767 6.68 11.04 20.94
C TRP A 767 7.64 11.63 19.89
N GLY A 768 8.51 10.77 19.35
CA GLY A 768 9.57 11.19 18.45
C GLY A 768 10.45 12.30 19.04
N VAL A 769 10.96 13.15 18.15
CA VAL A 769 11.87 14.25 18.46
C VAL A 769 11.35 15.50 17.77
N ARG A 770 11.21 16.58 18.52
CA ARG A 770 10.69 17.86 18.03
C ARG A 770 11.73 18.96 18.25
N PRO A 771 12.04 19.78 17.24
CA PRO A 771 12.88 20.96 17.42
C PRO A 771 12.27 21.96 18.41
N GLU A 772 13.11 22.81 19.01
CA GLU A 772 12.63 23.95 19.80
C GLU A 772 11.75 24.87 18.92
N PRO A 773 10.70 25.52 19.44
CA PRO A 773 9.77 26.32 18.63
C PRO A 773 10.43 27.38 17.72
N ALA A 774 11.57 27.94 18.12
CA ALA A 774 12.30 28.93 17.32
C ALA A 774 13.07 28.34 16.12
N LEU A 775 13.25 27.02 16.10
CA LEU A 775 13.98 26.26 15.09
C LEU A 775 13.10 25.22 14.37
N GLU A 776 11.84 25.09 14.77
CA GLU A 776 10.81 24.34 14.06
C GLU A 776 10.37 25.10 12.80
N LEU A 777 10.55 24.47 11.64
CA LEU A 777 10.30 25.01 10.31
C LEU A 777 9.63 23.94 9.45
N PRO A 778 8.30 23.78 9.56
CA PRO A 778 7.54 22.90 8.69
C PRO A 778 7.66 23.34 7.24
N LEU A 779 7.88 22.36 6.36
CA LEU A 779 7.88 22.58 4.93
C LEU A 779 6.49 22.28 4.36
N TYR A 780 6.11 23.04 3.34
CA TYR A 780 4.96 22.63 2.56
C TYR A 780 5.28 21.34 1.82
N ARG A 781 4.24 20.59 1.58
CA ARG A 781 4.32 19.23 1.08
C ARG A 781 4.99 19.14 -0.31
N GLU A 782 5.00 20.21 -1.11
CA GLU A 782 5.81 20.26 -2.36
C GLU A 782 7.26 20.62 -2.14
N ASP A 783 7.56 21.51 -1.20
CA ASP A 783 8.94 21.87 -0.85
C ASP A 783 9.69 20.62 -0.38
N VAL A 784 9.01 19.71 0.34
CA VAL A 784 9.55 18.41 0.75
C VAL A 784 9.95 17.55 -0.45
N ALA A 785 9.07 17.41 -1.45
CA ALA A 785 9.34 16.58 -2.63
C ALA A 785 10.45 17.18 -3.51
N GLN A 786 10.44 18.50 -3.73
CA GLN A 786 11.50 19.20 -4.47
C GLN A 786 12.85 19.08 -3.77
N LEU A 787 12.85 19.18 -2.44
CA LEU A 787 14.04 18.99 -1.62
C LEU A 787 14.56 17.55 -1.72
N GLU A 788 13.68 16.55 -1.62
CA GLU A 788 14.05 15.15 -1.75
C GLU A 788 14.64 14.84 -3.13
N ASP A 789 13.97 15.25 -4.21
CA ASP A 789 14.45 15.10 -5.58
C ASP A 789 15.83 15.74 -5.77
N MET A 790 16.01 16.97 -5.26
CA MET A 790 17.28 17.68 -5.31
C MET A 790 18.38 16.89 -4.56
N LEU A 791 18.08 16.36 -3.38
CA LEU A 791 19.02 15.62 -2.54
C LEU A 791 19.34 14.22 -3.10
N GLU A 792 18.43 13.58 -3.82
CA GLU A 792 18.67 12.32 -4.51
C GLU A 792 19.45 12.52 -5.82
N ASP A 793 19.16 13.58 -6.58
CA ASP A 793 19.87 13.91 -7.82
C ASP A 793 21.38 14.10 -7.60
N GLN A 794 21.76 14.66 -6.47
CA GLN A 794 23.16 14.88 -6.10
C GLN A 794 23.97 13.60 -5.90
N LYS A 795 23.29 12.49 -5.60
CA LYS A 795 23.95 11.19 -5.42
C LYS A 795 24.33 10.57 -6.76
N ILE A 796 23.68 10.96 -7.85
CA ILE A 796 23.87 10.39 -9.19
C ILE A 796 25.29 10.67 -9.71
N ILE A 797 25.97 9.62 -10.15
CA ILE A 797 27.31 9.70 -10.73
C ILE A 797 27.20 10.00 -12.23
N ARG A 798 27.23 11.29 -12.56
CA ARG A 798 27.15 11.81 -13.93
C ARG A 798 28.54 12.04 -14.55
N ARG A 799 28.60 12.05 -15.89
CA ARG A 799 29.81 12.49 -16.63
C ARG A 799 30.17 13.96 -16.37
N LYS A 800 29.16 14.80 -16.14
CA LYS A 800 29.30 16.19 -15.70
C LYS A 800 28.49 16.39 -14.41
N PRO A 801 29.11 16.87 -13.31
CA PRO A 801 28.37 17.14 -12.07
C PRO A 801 27.27 18.17 -12.29
N ASN A 802 26.09 17.94 -11.70
CA ASN A 802 25.05 18.96 -11.60
C ASN A 802 25.38 19.85 -10.40
N ILE A 803 25.62 21.15 -10.61
CA ILE A 803 25.97 22.09 -9.54
C ILE A 803 24.70 22.83 -9.12
N VAL A 804 24.29 22.64 -7.87
CA VAL A 804 23.06 23.24 -7.32
C VAL A 804 23.39 24.26 -6.23
N ASN A 805 22.67 25.39 -6.19
CA ASN A 805 22.77 26.34 -5.08
C ASN A 805 21.81 25.94 -3.94
N HIS A 806 22.30 25.08 -3.05
CA HIS A 806 21.55 24.56 -1.91
C HIS A 806 20.98 25.64 -0.99
N LEU A 807 21.74 26.70 -0.73
CA LEU A 807 21.28 27.76 0.16
C LEU A 807 20.17 28.61 -0.45
N GLU A 808 19.96 28.59 -1.77
CA GLU A 808 18.81 29.24 -2.41
C GLU A 808 17.55 28.36 -2.34
N ASN A 809 17.74 27.04 -2.45
CA ASN A 809 16.64 26.08 -2.60
C ASN A 809 16.22 25.39 -1.28
N ASP A 810 17.00 25.52 -0.20
CA ASP A 810 16.72 24.86 1.09
C ASP A 810 16.63 25.89 2.24
N SER A 811 15.39 26.19 2.63
CA SER A 811 15.10 27.13 3.72
C SER A 811 15.53 26.63 5.09
N GLN A 812 15.44 25.32 5.33
CA GLN A 812 15.87 24.70 6.59
C GLN A 812 17.40 24.69 6.69
N LEU A 813 18.13 24.43 5.60
CA LEU A 813 19.59 24.48 5.58
C LEU A 813 20.09 25.91 5.83
N ARG A 814 19.44 26.93 5.27
CA ARG A 814 19.73 28.33 5.61
C ARG A 814 19.56 28.61 7.10
N ARG A 815 18.52 28.04 7.74
CA ARG A 815 18.31 28.19 9.19
C ARG A 815 19.41 27.46 9.98
N ALA A 816 19.76 26.24 9.57
CA ALA A 816 20.81 25.45 10.19
C ALA A 816 22.17 26.16 10.11
N LEU A 817 22.51 26.77 8.96
CA LEU A 817 23.72 27.58 8.80
C LEU A 817 23.76 28.77 9.79
N ARG A 818 22.64 29.48 9.95
CA ARG A 818 22.56 30.59 10.93
C ARG A 818 22.74 30.09 12.36
N ALA A 819 22.09 28.98 12.72
CA ALA A 819 22.24 28.36 14.04
C ALA A 819 23.70 27.94 14.28
N ALA A 820 24.35 27.31 13.30
CA ALA A 820 25.73 26.89 13.38
C ALA A 820 26.70 28.07 13.57
N ARG A 821 26.49 29.19 12.85
CA ARG A 821 27.28 30.42 13.03
C ARG A 821 27.16 30.99 14.45
N VAL A 822 25.95 31.01 15.01
CA VAL A 822 25.72 31.49 16.38
C VAL A 822 26.39 30.58 17.40
N SER A 823 26.30 29.26 17.23
CA SER A 823 26.92 28.29 18.14
C SER A 823 28.45 28.19 18.02
N SER A 824 29.03 28.66 16.92
CA SER A 824 30.48 28.61 16.65
C SER A 824 31.28 29.83 17.14
N ARG A 825 30.58 30.88 17.59
CA ARG A 825 31.15 32.09 18.20
C ARG A 825 31.12 31.96 19.70
#